data_AF-A0A2N6AKW4-F1
#
_entry.id   AF-A0A2N6AKW4-F1
#
_cell.length_a   1.000
_cell.length_b   1.000
_cell.length_c   1.000
_cell.angle_alpha   90.00
_cell.angle_beta   90.00
_cell.angle_gamma   90.00
#
_symmetry.space_group_name_H-M   'P 1'
#
loop_
_entity.id
_entity.type
_entity.pdbx_description
1 polymer ?
#
loop_
_entity_poly.entity_id
_entity_poly.type
_entity_poly.pdbx_seq_one_letter_code
_entity_poly.pdbx_strand_id
1 'polypeptide(L)'
;MRSIIILLLIAGQVAFAQHQGTGPSALRKSLDDDESKFTNVGSLRLTVSNFGTLGHGFNKWPFQPNCEYPAGSGIEHIFEGGLWIGAYVNGTGPHVSTAAVDVSSVRDVAAGFEYTNAEGTKTEERSTLSDSRFFSPDAISHQDFVADYTDSNRVIPGTSTTIPEHDNPMKVSVHMETYAWNFSFAENFVILNYTVTNHSPNRLDSVYVGLWLDMVVRNTNLSPPRGSSFYNRGGNGYIDSLRMCYEFDVDGDPGFTDSYLGLAVLGSDPIQYFGQKPDGTDSLGARVVFNSWQFRNTTDPVYFSPENDRQRYEKMAAGLSRLEYDNLRAPSNRSVLLSTGPFRDLEPGESTNVVFAIVAAKKYGNDPTADDTAPSRSNLYRGLSFAQQAYDGEDKNRNNVLDPGEDLNGDGLVTRYVLPAPPTAPSFKAVPGNQKVTLYWDERAEASIDPISGEQDFEGYRVYRTNAGNDLDPNSVLSTAFVLIGEYDLPDNDLFYNTGFSAVRLSSPVRFEGDATEYRYRMEIPNQLNGWQYVYTVTAFDTGDPVNNVQSLESSRLQNARRVIPGTVPDENVEFEPFVYPNPYYANAQWDGSGERERKLYFANLPKRAEIRVYTMAGDLVRSMRHEADGQSGSDIDWFARYSESSVQLSGGEHAWDLITDNDQATATGLYLFTVEDLDTGTIKRGKFVIIK
;
A
#
# COMPACT_ATOMS: atom_id res chain seq x y z
N MET A 1 34.74 -49.37 -52.17
CA MET A 1 35.92 -48.55 -51.87
C MET A 1 35.45 -47.43 -50.94
N ARG A 2 36.21 -47.14 -49.88
CA ARG A 2 35.81 -46.56 -48.58
C ARG A 2 34.71 -45.46 -48.56
N SER A 3 33.83 -45.62 -47.58
CA SER A 3 32.73 -44.72 -47.17
C SER A 3 33.22 -43.40 -46.58
N ILE A 4 32.50 -42.32 -46.91
CA ILE A 4 32.48 -41.02 -46.24
C ILE A 4 31.00 -40.69 -46.01
N ILE A 5 30.57 -40.45 -44.78
CA ILE A 5 29.48 -39.52 -44.46
C ILE A 5 29.81 -38.80 -43.15
N ILE A 6 29.65 -37.48 -43.22
CA ILE A 6 29.84 -36.41 -42.24
C ILE A 6 28.69 -36.40 -41.22
N LEU A 7 28.97 -36.06 -39.96
CA LEU A 7 27.95 -35.75 -38.94
C LEU A 7 28.18 -34.35 -38.36
N LEU A 8 27.12 -33.55 -38.33
CA LEU A 8 27.03 -32.19 -37.79
C LEU A 8 25.76 -32.10 -36.91
N LEU A 9 25.93 -31.45 -35.75
CA LEU A 9 25.04 -30.99 -34.66
C LEU A 9 23.50 -31.09 -34.78
N ILE A 10 22.84 -31.34 -33.63
CA ILE A 10 21.97 -30.38 -32.88
C ILE A 10 21.60 -30.93 -31.48
N ALA A 11 21.41 -30.00 -30.55
CA ALA A 11 21.27 -30.10 -29.10
C ALA A 11 19.96 -30.72 -28.58
N GLY A 12 20.03 -31.22 -27.33
CA GLY A 12 18.88 -31.47 -26.46
C GLY A 12 19.26 -31.22 -25.01
N GLN A 13 18.80 -30.10 -24.44
CA GLN A 13 18.75 -29.87 -22.99
C GLN A 13 17.48 -30.51 -22.43
N VAL A 14 17.61 -31.26 -21.33
CA VAL A 14 16.49 -31.63 -20.46
C VAL A 14 16.85 -31.14 -19.06
N ALA A 15 16.15 -30.11 -18.61
CA ALA A 15 16.22 -29.61 -17.23
C ALA A 15 15.32 -30.50 -16.35
N PHE A 16 15.88 -31.02 -15.26
CA PHE A 16 15.12 -31.64 -14.18
C PHE A 16 14.61 -30.55 -13.24
N ALA A 17 13.30 -30.34 -13.21
CA ALA A 17 12.63 -29.60 -12.15
C ALA A 17 12.46 -30.52 -10.92
N GLN A 18 13.05 -30.14 -9.78
CA GLN A 18 12.73 -30.77 -8.50
C GLN A 18 11.49 -30.09 -7.90
N HIS A 19 10.38 -30.81 -7.99
CA HIS A 19 9.13 -30.59 -7.30
C HIS A 19 9.37 -30.76 -5.78
N GLN A 20 9.17 -29.72 -4.96
CA GLN A 20 8.99 -29.90 -3.51
C GLN A 20 7.52 -30.19 -3.23
N GLY A 21 7.28 -31.30 -2.54
CA GLY A 21 5.97 -31.91 -2.35
C GLY A 21 5.13 -31.25 -1.26
N THR A 22 3.82 -31.33 -1.48
CA THR A 22 2.76 -31.08 -0.51
C THR A 22 2.53 -32.31 0.37
N GLY A 23 2.59 -32.12 1.69
CA GLY A 23 2.27 -33.10 2.73
C GLY A 23 1.61 -32.40 3.93
N PRO A 24 0.84 -33.12 4.77
CA PRO A 24 -0.20 -32.55 5.62
C PRO A 24 0.35 -31.64 6.72
N SER A 25 -0.45 -30.60 7.01
CA SER A 25 -0.33 -29.59 8.05
C SER A 25 0.18 -30.13 9.39
N ALA A 26 1.50 -30.13 9.56
CA ALA A 26 2.10 -30.02 10.89
C ALA A 26 2.03 -28.55 11.27
N LEU A 27 1.32 -28.23 12.36
CA LEU A 27 1.46 -26.96 13.07
C LEU A 27 2.92 -26.82 13.51
N ARG A 28 3.77 -26.29 12.62
CA ARG A 28 5.10 -25.84 12.96
C ARG A 28 4.90 -24.48 13.63
N LYS A 29 4.95 -24.44 14.96
CA LYS A 29 5.37 -23.22 15.64
C LYS A 29 6.88 -23.12 15.45
N SER A 30 7.28 -22.36 14.46
CA SER A 30 8.58 -21.69 14.44
C SER A 30 8.41 -20.35 15.13
N LEU A 31 9.54 -19.75 15.48
CA LEU A 31 9.61 -18.32 15.76
C LEU A 31 9.09 -17.60 14.52
N ASP A 32 8.25 -16.59 14.72
CA ASP A 32 7.61 -15.87 13.63
C ASP A 32 8.25 -14.48 13.59
N ASP A 33 9.46 -14.40 13.03
CA ASP A 33 9.91 -13.16 12.39
C ASP A 33 8.83 -12.80 11.36
N ASP A 34 7.92 -11.93 11.77
CA ASP A 34 6.69 -11.63 11.05
C ASP A 34 6.85 -10.30 10.32
N GLU A 35 7.31 -10.42 9.09
CA GLU A 35 7.35 -9.37 8.08
C GLU A 35 6.24 -9.59 7.03
N SER A 36 5.12 -10.25 7.38
CA SER A 36 3.99 -10.47 6.45
C SER A 36 3.03 -9.30 6.34
N LYS A 37 3.17 -8.30 7.22
CA LYS A 37 2.29 -7.13 7.31
C LYS A 37 2.87 -5.95 6.52
N PHE A 38 1.98 -5.23 5.86
CA PHE A 38 2.28 -3.97 5.21
C PHE A 38 1.06 -3.07 5.21
N THR A 39 1.26 -1.75 5.25
CA THR A 39 0.14 -0.82 5.24
C THR A 39 -0.59 -0.91 3.90
N ASN A 40 -1.91 -0.96 3.91
CA ASN A 40 -2.73 -1.09 2.70
C ASN A 40 -4.05 -0.32 2.78
N VAL A 41 -4.28 0.43 3.86
CA VAL A 41 -5.46 1.29 4.01
C VAL A 41 -5.32 2.58 3.20
N GLY A 42 -4.10 3.10 3.07
CA GLY A 42 -3.75 4.27 2.26
C GLY A 42 -3.06 3.92 0.94
N SER A 43 -2.51 4.95 0.29
CA SER A 43 -1.78 4.86 -0.98
C SER A 43 -0.28 4.55 -0.78
N LEU A 44 0.28 4.78 0.42
CA LEU A 44 1.62 4.34 0.79
C LEU A 44 1.58 2.95 1.43
N ARG A 45 2.21 1.97 0.79
CA ARG A 45 2.30 0.59 1.28
C ARG A 45 3.69 0.26 1.80
N LEU A 46 3.85 0.29 3.12
CA LEU A 46 5.11 0.05 3.82
C LEU A 46 5.05 -1.29 4.55
N THR A 47 5.98 -2.20 4.22
CA THR A 47 6.18 -3.42 5.01
C THR A 47 6.90 -3.11 6.30
N VAL A 48 6.40 -3.67 7.40
CA VAL A 48 7.00 -3.57 8.74
C VAL A 48 7.12 -4.96 9.34
N SER A 49 8.10 -5.14 10.23
CA SER A 49 8.30 -6.41 10.93
C SER A 49 8.22 -6.28 12.44
N ASN A 50 7.97 -7.42 13.10
CA ASN A 50 8.05 -7.51 14.55
C ASN A 50 9.48 -7.67 15.11
N PHE A 51 10.50 -7.40 14.29
CA PHE A 51 11.91 -7.37 14.68
C PHE A 51 12.60 -6.07 14.21
N GLY A 52 11.81 -5.04 13.89
CA GLY A 52 12.28 -3.66 13.71
C GLY A 52 12.76 -3.29 12.31
N THR A 53 12.60 -4.17 11.32
CA THR A 53 12.90 -3.87 9.91
C THR A 53 11.72 -3.21 9.19
N LEU A 54 12.06 -2.41 8.19
CA LEU A 54 11.15 -1.81 7.21
C LEU A 54 11.53 -2.33 5.83
N GLY A 55 10.55 -2.77 5.04
CA GLY A 55 10.83 -3.53 3.82
C GLY A 55 11.40 -4.92 4.09
N HIS A 56 11.72 -5.65 3.03
CA HIS A 56 12.18 -7.05 3.08
C HIS A 56 13.24 -7.34 2.00
N GLY A 57 13.93 -6.30 1.50
CA GLY A 57 14.99 -6.42 0.50
C GLY A 57 14.57 -7.08 -0.81
N PHE A 58 13.31 -6.90 -1.22
CA PHE A 58 12.72 -7.58 -2.39
C PHE A 58 12.65 -9.13 -2.32
N ASN A 59 12.87 -9.76 -1.15
CA ASN A 59 12.73 -11.22 -1.01
C ASN A 59 11.31 -11.75 -1.31
N LYS A 60 10.27 -10.94 -1.10
CA LYS A 60 8.86 -11.28 -1.38
C LYS A 60 8.30 -10.62 -2.64
N TRP A 61 9.13 -9.94 -3.41
CA TRP A 61 8.73 -9.34 -4.68
C TRP A 61 8.32 -10.43 -5.69
N PRO A 62 7.27 -10.23 -6.52
CA PRO A 62 6.44 -9.02 -6.64
C PRO A 62 5.18 -9.02 -5.77
N PHE A 63 5.03 -9.96 -4.83
CA PHE A 63 3.76 -10.21 -4.14
C PHE A 63 3.51 -9.32 -2.93
N GLN A 64 4.56 -8.79 -2.32
CA GLN A 64 4.50 -7.87 -1.20
C GLN A 64 5.39 -6.65 -1.51
N PRO A 65 4.92 -5.41 -1.24
CA PRO A 65 5.71 -4.21 -1.47
C PRO A 65 6.72 -3.99 -0.34
N ASN A 66 7.85 -3.35 -0.62
CA ASN A 66 8.74 -2.87 0.44
C ASN A 66 8.23 -1.53 0.97
N CYS A 67 8.07 -0.56 0.07
CA CYS A 67 7.56 0.78 0.30
C CYS A 67 7.01 1.30 -1.05
N GLU A 68 5.83 0.83 -1.43
CA GLU A 68 5.21 1.14 -2.72
C GLU A 68 4.35 2.41 -2.61
N TYR A 69 4.56 3.36 -3.52
CA TYR A 69 3.69 4.52 -3.67
C TYR A 69 3.69 5.04 -5.12
N PRO A 70 2.54 5.39 -5.70
CA PRO A 70 1.20 5.07 -5.20
C PRO A 70 0.95 3.56 -5.16
N ALA A 71 0.02 3.13 -4.31
CA ALA A 71 -0.39 1.74 -4.19
C ALA A 71 -0.75 1.12 -5.56
N GLY A 72 -0.11 0.01 -5.92
CA GLY A 72 -0.30 -0.69 -7.19
C GLY A 72 0.48 -0.13 -8.39
N SER A 73 1.34 0.88 -8.20
CA SER A 73 2.16 1.46 -9.28
C SER A 73 3.41 0.64 -9.66
N GLY A 74 3.86 -0.26 -8.77
CA GLY A 74 5.17 -0.91 -8.84
C GLY A 74 6.36 0.01 -8.55
N ILE A 75 6.12 1.29 -8.19
CA ILE A 75 7.17 2.24 -7.80
C ILE A 75 7.48 2.02 -6.32
N GLU A 76 8.64 1.43 -6.08
CA GLU A 76 9.19 1.15 -4.76
C GLU A 76 10.09 2.30 -4.32
N HIS A 77 10.18 2.53 -3.01
CA HIS A 77 10.92 3.66 -2.43
C HIS A 77 11.97 3.25 -1.40
N ILE A 78 11.97 1.98 -0.96
CA ILE A 78 12.90 1.44 0.04
C ILE A 78 13.35 0.06 -0.44
N PHE A 79 14.64 -0.24 -0.32
CA PHE A 79 15.16 -1.61 -0.37
C PHE A 79 14.95 -2.29 1.00
N GLU A 80 15.50 -1.68 2.04
CA GLU A 80 15.36 -2.09 3.43
C GLU A 80 15.64 -0.88 4.35
N GLY A 81 15.15 -0.94 5.59
CA GLY A 81 15.50 -0.01 6.63
C GLY A 81 15.24 -0.59 8.02
N GLY A 82 15.54 0.18 9.06
CA GLY A 82 15.26 -0.27 10.42
C GLY A 82 15.77 0.65 11.51
N LEU A 83 15.31 0.37 12.73
CA LEU A 83 15.65 1.13 13.93
C LEU A 83 17.10 0.92 14.36
N TRP A 84 17.78 1.99 14.71
CA TRP A 84 19.11 2.01 15.34
C TRP A 84 18.99 2.65 16.72
N ILE A 85 19.54 2.00 17.74
CA ILE A 85 19.66 2.54 19.10
C ILE A 85 21.14 2.49 19.47
N GLY A 86 21.70 3.60 19.93
CA GLY A 86 23.10 3.67 20.33
C GLY A 86 23.26 4.33 21.69
N ALA A 87 24.10 3.77 22.57
CA ALA A 87 24.31 4.32 23.91
C ALA A 87 25.67 3.92 24.52
N TYR A 88 26.01 4.55 25.64
CA TYR A 88 27.02 4.06 26.57
C TYR A 88 26.35 3.34 27.74
N VAL A 89 26.79 2.12 28.04
CA VAL A 89 26.28 1.32 29.15
C VAL A 89 27.23 1.48 30.33
N ASN A 90 26.80 2.21 31.37
CA ASN A 90 27.63 2.51 32.56
C ASN A 90 29.04 3.05 32.22
N GLY A 91 29.12 3.97 31.24
CA GLY A 91 30.37 4.57 30.77
C GLY A 91 31.24 3.66 29.88
N THR A 92 30.80 2.44 29.57
CA THR A 92 31.42 1.55 28.58
C THR A 92 30.67 1.64 27.25
N GLY A 93 31.40 1.64 26.13
CA GLY A 93 30.82 1.76 24.80
C GLY A 93 31.61 2.69 23.89
N PRO A 94 30.98 3.24 22.83
CA PRO A 94 29.55 3.11 22.52
C PRO A 94 29.17 1.70 22.04
N HIS A 95 27.92 1.32 22.29
CA HIS A 95 27.26 0.13 21.75
C HIS A 95 26.12 0.57 20.84
N VAL A 96 25.86 -0.16 19.77
CA VAL A 96 24.74 0.13 18.86
C VAL A 96 24.02 -1.16 18.53
N SER A 97 22.68 -1.14 18.67
CA SER A 97 21.82 -2.22 18.22
C SER A 97 21.03 -1.78 16.99
N THR A 98 21.10 -2.57 15.93
CA THR A 98 20.46 -2.26 14.64
C THR A 98 19.48 -3.33 14.19
N ALA A 99 18.39 -2.89 13.57
CA ALA A 99 17.44 -3.79 12.91
C ALA A 99 17.84 -4.10 11.46
N ALA A 100 18.53 -3.17 10.80
CA ALA A 100 19.04 -3.35 9.44
C ALA A 100 20.30 -2.51 9.21
N VAL A 101 21.12 -2.94 8.25
CA VAL A 101 22.35 -2.27 7.82
C VAL A 101 22.57 -2.50 6.33
N ASP A 102 23.53 -1.79 5.72
CA ASP A 102 23.92 -2.00 4.32
C ASP A 102 24.22 -3.48 4.01
N VAL A 103 23.35 -4.14 3.24
CA VAL A 103 23.54 -5.53 2.78
C VAL A 103 23.25 -5.68 1.29
N SER A 104 23.87 -6.68 0.66
CA SER A 104 23.58 -7.04 -0.73
C SER A 104 22.31 -7.89 -0.90
N SER A 105 21.78 -8.39 0.21
CA SER A 105 20.64 -9.30 0.31
C SER A 105 20.24 -9.42 1.77
N VAL A 106 18.96 -9.27 2.07
CA VAL A 106 18.42 -9.43 3.42
C VAL A 106 18.51 -10.89 3.86
N ARG A 107 18.90 -11.11 5.12
CA ARG A 107 19.10 -12.44 5.69
C ARG A 107 18.45 -12.48 7.07
N ASP A 108 17.82 -13.61 7.38
CA ASP A 108 17.12 -13.84 8.65
C ASP A 108 18.05 -13.70 9.88
N VAL A 109 19.34 -14.02 9.75
CA VAL A 109 20.31 -13.90 10.86
C VAL A 109 21.67 -13.42 10.37
N ALA A 110 22.06 -12.20 10.75
CA ALA A 110 23.35 -11.61 10.40
C ALA A 110 23.77 -10.53 11.41
N ALA A 111 25.05 -10.14 11.38
CA ALA A 111 25.51 -8.95 12.10
C ALA A 111 24.75 -7.72 11.58
N GLY A 112 24.31 -6.85 12.48
CA GLY A 112 23.47 -5.69 12.15
C GLY A 112 21.96 -5.97 12.07
N PHE A 113 21.53 -7.18 12.40
CA PHE A 113 20.12 -7.60 12.54
C PHE A 113 19.95 -8.21 13.94
N GLU A 114 19.86 -7.35 14.95
CA GLU A 114 20.17 -7.73 16.34
C GLU A 114 18.95 -7.76 17.26
N TYR A 115 17.80 -7.27 16.79
CA TYR A 115 16.55 -7.38 17.51
C TYR A 115 15.91 -8.75 17.33
N THR A 116 15.25 -9.20 18.38
CA THR A 116 14.53 -10.47 18.44
C THR A 116 13.23 -10.29 19.19
N ASN A 117 12.27 -11.18 18.93
CA ASN A 117 10.96 -11.20 19.56
C ASN A 117 10.73 -12.50 20.36
N ALA A 118 9.71 -12.49 21.22
CA ALA A 118 9.36 -13.67 22.00
C ALA A 118 8.70 -14.75 21.12
N GLU A 119 8.83 -16.02 21.53
CA GLU A 119 8.31 -17.14 20.75
C GLU A 119 6.78 -17.06 20.56
N GLY A 120 6.36 -17.06 19.29
CA GLY A 120 4.96 -17.04 18.88
C GLY A 120 4.30 -15.66 18.86
N THR A 121 5.07 -14.58 19.05
CA THR A 121 4.56 -13.23 18.80
C THR A 121 4.51 -12.94 17.30
N LYS A 122 3.58 -12.07 16.91
CA LYS A 122 3.36 -11.61 15.52
C LYS A 122 3.07 -10.13 15.53
N THR A 123 3.12 -9.51 14.37
CA THR A 123 2.67 -8.13 14.21
C THR A 123 1.15 -8.09 14.36
N GLU A 124 0.66 -7.41 15.39
CA GLU A 124 -0.77 -7.20 15.62
C GLU A 124 -1.28 -6.11 14.66
N GLU A 125 -2.53 -6.25 14.19
CA GLU A 125 -3.19 -5.24 13.37
C GLU A 125 -4.48 -4.77 14.05
N ARG A 126 -4.65 -3.45 14.13
CA ARG A 126 -5.84 -2.78 14.70
C ARG A 126 -6.38 -1.76 13.72
N SER A 127 -7.64 -1.37 13.86
CA SER A 127 -8.27 -0.38 12.98
C SER A 127 -9.40 0.36 13.69
N THR A 128 -9.51 1.67 13.46
CA THR A 128 -10.66 2.47 13.90
C THR A 128 -11.87 2.31 12.97
N LEU A 129 -11.72 1.69 11.79
CA LEU A 129 -12.81 1.47 10.85
C LEU A 129 -13.76 0.39 11.37
N SER A 130 -15.02 0.77 11.66
CA SER A 130 -16.03 -0.12 12.25
C SER A 130 -16.38 -1.36 11.41
N ASP A 131 -16.14 -1.32 10.09
CA ASP A 131 -16.36 -2.41 9.14
C ASP A 131 -15.10 -3.27 8.91
N SER A 132 -13.96 -2.88 9.50
CA SER A 132 -12.75 -3.68 9.48
C SER A 132 -12.89 -4.90 10.38
N ARG A 133 -12.41 -6.05 9.90
CA ARG A 133 -12.28 -7.27 10.72
C ARG A 133 -11.29 -7.11 11.89
N PHE A 134 -10.46 -6.06 11.83
CA PHE A 134 -9.46 -5.70 12.83
C PHE A 134 -9.92 -4.52 13.69
N PHE A 135 -11.22 -4.18 13.66
CA PHE A 135 -11.76 -3.11 14.49
C PHE A 135 -11.37 -3.31 15.96
N SER A 136 -10.77 -2.28 16.55
CA SER A 136 -10.39 -2.26 17.97
C SER A 136 -10.66 -0.88 18.56
N PRO A 137 -11.23 -0.79 19.79
CA PRO A 137 -11.35 0.49 20.49
C PRO A 137 -9.99 1.07 20.90
N ASP A 138 -8.95 0.24 20.94
CA ASP A 138 -7.57 0.65 21.24
C ASP A 138 -6.80 1.08 19.97
N ALA A 139 -7.48 1.15 18.81
CA ALA A 139 -6.89 1.63 17.57
C ALA A 139 -6.83 3.16 17.52
N ILE A 140 -5.77 3.68 16.93
CA ILE A 140 -5.50 5.12 16.75
C ILE A 140 -5.83 5.55 15.33
N SER A 141 -5.50 4.75 14.32
CA SER A 141 -5.69 5.08 12.91
C SER A 141 -6.50 4.03 12.15
N HIS A 142 -6.72 4.25 10.86
CA HIS A 142 -7.49 3.31 10.03
C HIS A 142 -6.77 1.97 9.85
N GLN A 143 -5.45 1.95 10.04
CA GLN A 143 -4.67 0.72 10.17
C GLN A 143 -3.46 0.97 11.05
N ASP A 144 -3.44 0.28 12.19
CA ASP A 144 -2.30 0.26 13.09
C ASP A 144 -1.58 -1.08 12.99
N PHE A 145 -0.26 -1.04 13.11
CA PHE A 145 0.52 -2.24 13.44
C PHE A 145 1.22 -2.07 14.77
N VAL A 146 1.24 -3.13 15.56
CA VAL A 146 1.87 -3.14 16.88
C VAL A 146 2.83 -4.32 16.98
N ALA A 147 4.05 -4.06 17.44
CA ALA A 147 5.07 -5.08 17.64
C ALA A 147 6.00 -4.78 18.81
N ASP A 148 6.47 -5.84 19.46
CA ASP A 148 7.42 -5.79 20.56
C ASP A 148 8.66 -6.64 20.26
N TYR A 149 9.84 -6.04 20.39
CA TYR A 149 11.12 -6.70 20.19
C TYR A 149 12.22 -6.15 21.09
N THR A 150 13.35 -6.86 21.17
CA THR A 150 14.46 -6.53 22.08
C THR A 150 15.81 -6.93 21.50
N ASP A 151 16.85 -6.18 21.84
CA ASP A 151 18.24 -6.56 21.57
C ASP A 151 18.79 -7.50 22.67
N SER A 152 18.03 -7.88 23.70
CA SER A 152 18.59 -8.54 24.89
C SER A 152 19.21 -9.92 24.62
N ASN A 153 18.85 -10.57 23.52
CA ASN A 153 19.20 -11.95 23.22
C ASN A 153 20.45 -12.04 22.36
N ARG A 154 21.43 -12.86 22.76
CA ARG A 154 22.61 -13.19 21.93
C ARG A 154 22.41 -14.43 21.06
N VAL A 155 21.37 -15.20 21.36
CA VAL A 155 20.95 -16.39 20.65
C VAL A 155 19.48 -16.21 20.37
N ILE A 156 19.06 -16.44 19.12
CA ILE A 156 17.66 -16.28 18.75
C ILE A 156 16.82 -17.20 19.63
N PRO A 157 15.84 -16.66 20.39
CA PRO A 157 14.96 -17.44 21.25
C PRO A 157 14.44 -18.68 20.52
N GLY A 158 14.27 -19.82 21.19
CA GLY A 158 13.78 -21.04 20.54
C GLY A 158 14.74 -21.74 19.56
N THR A 159 15.93 -21.19 19.28
CA THR A 159 16.96 -21.83 18.46
C THR A 159 18.30 -21.99 19.20
N SER A 160 19.29 -22.56 18.51
CA SER A 160 20.71 -22.54 18.92
C SER A 160 21.55 -21.56 18.09
N THR A 161 20.92 -20.69 17.28
CA THR A 161 21.60 -19.79 16.36
C THR A 161 22.06 -18.54 17.10
N THR A 162 23.38 -18.32 17.16
CA THR A 162 23.97 -17.11 17.75
C THR A 162 23.87 -15.95 16.77
N ILE A 163 23.54 -14.76 17.28
CA ILE A 163 23.51 -13.52 16.51
C ILE A 163 24.97 -13.04 16.35
N PRO A 164 25.52 -12.97 15.13
CA PRO A 164 26.90 -12.55 14.91
C PRO A 164 27.15 -11.12 15.42
N GLU A 165 28.31 -10.89 16.02
CA GLU A 165 28.79 -9.57 16.49
C GLU A 165 27.96 -8.88 17.59
N HIS A 166 26.85 -9.51 18.03
CA HIS A 166 26.01 -9.03 19.13
C HIS A 166 26.49 -9.50 20.50
N ASP A 167 27.71 -9.09 20.87
CA ASP A 167 28.37 -9.58 22.09
C ASP A 167 27.96 -8.83 23.36
N ASN A 168 27.54 -7.58 23.23
CA ASN A 168 27.27 -6.66 24.35
C ASN A 168 25.90 -5.98 24.17
N PRO A 169 24.78 -6.74 24.26
CA PRO A 169 23.46 -6.15 24.15
C PRO A 169 23.24 -5.08 25.23
N MET A 170 22.64 -3.97 24.84
CA MET A 170 22.24 -2.89 25.75
C MET A 170 21.05 -3.32 26.61
N LYS A 171 20.29 -4.33 26.19
CA LYS A 171 19.10 -4.85 26.88
C LYS A 171 17.96 -3.85 26.91
N VAL A 172 17.69 -3.26 25.75
CA VAL A 172 16.53 -2.43 25.49
C VAL A 172 15.38 -3.28 24.94
N SER A 173 14.15 -2.96 25.33
CA SER A 173 12.96 -3.36 24.58
C SER A 173 12.46 -2.19 23.75
N VAL A 174 11.78 -2.52 22.67
CA VAL A 174 11.15 -1.58 21.77
C VAL A 174 9.70 -2.00 21.61
N HIS A 175 8.80 -1.07 21.93
CA HIS A 175 7.40 -1.13 21.52
C HIS A 175 7.25 -0.23 20.30
N MET A 176 6.92 -0.84 19.15
CA MET A 176 6.69 -0.14 17.90
C MET A 176 5.20 -0.13 17.60
N GLU A 177 4.67 1.06 17.31
CA GLU A 177 3.35 1.25 16.72
C GLU A 177 3.47 2.02 15.41
N THR A 178 2.69 1.65 14.41
CA THR A 178 2.63 2.39 13.14
C THR A 178 1.23 2.84 12.84
N TYR A 179 1.04 4.05 12.33
CA TYR A 179 -0.29 4.61 12.06
C TYR A 179 -0.44 5.03 10.60
N ALA A 180 -1.52 4.60 9.96
CA ALA A 180 -1.85 4.89 8.57
C ALA A 180 -3.34 5.27 8.41
N TRP A 181 -3.58 6.28 7.59
CA TRP A 181 -4.92 6.78 7.27
C TRP A 181 -5.25 6.56 5.79
N ASN A 182 -6.55 6.57 5.47
CA ASN A 182 -7.03 6.50 4.08
C ASN A 182 -7.59 7.82 3.57
N PHE A 183 -7.53 8.90 4.37
CA PHE A 183 -7.97 10.22 3.93
C PHE A 183 -7.12 10.69 2.76
N SER A 184 -7.73 11.35 1.76
CA SER A 184 -7.03 11.74 0.53
C SER A 184 -5.80 12.64 0.75
N PHE A 185 -5.74 13.37 1.87
CA PHE A 185 -4.61 14.21 2.26
C PHE A 185 -3.59 13.50 3.18
N ALA A 186 -3.93 12.32 3.71
CA ALA A 186 -3.11 11.55 4.66
C ALA A 186 -2.79 10.12 4.18
N GLU A 187 -3.26 9.72 3.00
CA GLU A 187 -3.03 8.39 2.42
C GLU A 187 -1.58 8.15 1.97
N ASN A 188 -0.71 9.16 2.06
CA ASN A 188 0.63 9.16 1.52
C ASN A 188 1.73 9.20 2.59
N PHE A 189 1.40 8.97 3.86
CA PHE A 189 2.37 8.82 4.93
C PHE A 189 2.01 7.71 5.91
N VAL A 190 3.03 7.22 6.61
CA VAL A 190 2.93 6.31 7.75
C VAL A 190 3.75 6.89 8.89
N ILE A 191 3.14 7.01 10.07
CA ILE A 191 3.84 7.42 11.29
C ILE A 191 4.40 6.18 11.97
N LEU A 192 5.64 6.26 12.45
CA LEU A 192 6.35 5.19 13.15
C LEU A 192 6.69 5.67 14.57
N ASN A 193 6.00 5.10 15.56
CA ASN A 193 6.10 5.46 16.97
C ASN A 193 6.93 4.41 17.72
N TYR A 194 8.10 4.79 18.24
CA TYR A 194 8.99 3.87 18.96
C TYR A 194 9.13 4.28 20.42
N THR A 195 8.73 3.40 21.33
CA THR A 195 9.03 3.52 22.76
C THR A 195 10.16 2.55 23.12
N VAL A 196 11.30 3.10 23.49
CA VAL A 196 12.52 2.36 23.87
C VAL A 196 12.62 2.33 25.39
N THR A 197 12.67 1.14 25.98
CA THR A 197 12.76 0.97 27.44
C THR A 197 14.07 0.29 27.83
N ASN A 198 14.76 0.85 28.83
CA ASN A 198 15.98 0.26 29.39
C ASN A 198 15.62 -0.88 30.35
N HIS A 199 15.82 -2.15 29.96
CA HIS A 199 15.70 -3.30 30.86
C HIS A 199 17.05 -3.79 31.40
N SER A 200 18.12 -3.07 31.10
CA SER A 200 19.43 -3.36 31.65
C SER A 200 19.47 -2.97 33.14
N PRO A 201 20.32 -3.63 33.96
CA PRO A 201 20.54 -3.21 35.35
C PRO A 201 21.37 -1.93 35.46
N ASN A 202 21.83 -1.36 34.33
CA ASN A 202 22.74 -0.23 34.26
C ASN A 202 22.03 0.98 33.64
N ARG A 203 22.50 2.18 33.98
CA ARG A 203 22.13 3.40 33.26
C ARG A 203 22.64 3.35 31.81
N LEU A 204 21.78 3.70 30.87
CA LEU A 204 22.17 4.01 29.50
C LEU A 204 22.37 5.52 29.40
N ASP A 205 23.56 5.95 28.99
CA ASP A 205 23.90 7.35 28.82
C ASP A 205 24.11 7.69 27.34
N SER A 206 23.79 8.93 27.01
CA SER A 206 23.87 9.49 25.67
C SER A 206 23.16 8.63 24.63
N VAL A 207 21.91 8.25 24.93
CA VAL A 207 21.12 7.40 24.03
C VAL A 207 20.74 8.19 22.79
N TYR A 208 21.05 7.65 21.61
CA TYR A 208 20.51 8.11 20.34
C TYR A 208 19.55 7.07 19.79
N VAL A 209 18.44 7.55 19.24
CA VAL A 209 17.48 6.72 18.49
C VAL A 209 17.45 7.26 17.07
N GLY A 210 17.63 6.38 16.09
CA GLY A 210 17.65 6.76 14.69
C GLY A 210 16.97 5.73 13.81
N LEU A 211 16.51 6.19 12.66
CA LEU A 211 15.98 5.34 11.61
C LEU A 211 16.90 5.38 10.41
N TRP A 212 17.42 4.21 10.04
CA TRP A 212 18.27 4.01 8.87
C TRP A 212 17.41 3.47 7.72
N LEU A 213 17.59 3.99 6.51
CA LEU A 213 16.93 3.52 5.31
C LEU A 213 17.92 3.45 4.14
N ASP A 214 17.93 2.32 3.44
CA ASP A 214 18.40 2.21 2.06
C ASP A 214 17.22 2.58 1.14
N MET A 215 17.15 3.88 0.83
CA MET A 215 16.11 4.42 -0.03
C MET A 215 16.42 4.08 -1.48
N VAL A 216 15.39 3.66 -2.22
CA VAL A 216 15.51 3.29 -3.63
C VAL A 216 14.22 3.65 -4.33
N VAL A 217 14.19 4.77 -5.06
CA VAL A 217 13.02 5.20 -5.86
C VAL A 217 13.09 4.62 -7.27
N ARG A 218 12.40 3.51 -7.54
CA ARG A 218 12.49 2.77 -8.82
C ARG A 218 11.17 2.10 -9.20
N ASN A 219 10.88 2.01 -10.51
CA ASN A 219 9.69 1.31 -10.99
C ASN A 219 10.03 -0.16 -11.33
N THR A 220 9.59 -1.08 -10.47
CA THR A 220 9.90 -2.51 -10.60
C THR A 220 9.16 -3.21 -11.74
N ASN A 221 8.11 -2.59 -12.30
CA ASN A 221 7.45 -3.09 -13.51
C ASN A 221 8.31 -2.85 -14.77
N LEU A 222 9.17 -1.84 -14.76
CA LEU A 222 10.08 -1.51 -15.86
C LEU A 222 11.46 -2.11 -15.64
N SER A 223 11.96 -1.99 -14.42
CA SER A 223 13.31 -2.35 -14.03
C SER A 223 13.26 -3.35 -12.88
N PRO A 224 13.43 -4.66 -13.13
CA PRO A 224 13.46 -5.65 -12.06
C PRO A 224 14.53 -5.30 -11.00
N PRO A 225 14.29 -5.54 -9.70
CA PRO A 225 15.18 -5.15 -8.60
C PRO A 225 16.43 -6.03 -8.54
N ARG A 226 17.34 -5.86 -9.51
CA ARG A 226 18.54 -6.69 -9.68
C ARG A 226 19.74 -5.87 -10.15
N GLY A 227 20.88 -6.14 -9.52
CA GLY A 227 22.17 -5.57 -9.94
C GLY A 227 22.33 -4.10 -9.59
N SER A 228 23.57 -3.61 -9.63
CA SER A 228 23.93 -2.27 -9.16
C SER A 228 23.23 -1.13 -9.91
N SER A 229 22.86 -1.35 -11.18
CA SER A 229 22.17 -0.35 -12.00
C SER A 229 20.77 0.01 -11.52
N PHE A 230 20.16 -0.85 -10.70
CA PHE A 230 18.87 -0.59 -10.07
C PHE A 230 19.01 0.40 -8.92
N TYR A 231 20.06 0.25 -8.11
CA TYR A 231 20.24 1.01 -6.85
C TYR A 231 20.97 2.34 -7.03
N ASN A 232 21.81 2.50 -8.07
CA ASN A 232 22.71 3.64 -8.19
C ASN A 232 22.11 4.88 -8.90
N ARG A 233 20.80 5.08 -8.77
CA ARG A 233 19.99 6.07 -9.51
C ARG A 233 19.43 7.18 -8.64
N GLY A 234 19.45 6.99 -7.32
CA GLY A 234 18.85 7.90 -6.35
C GLY A 234 19.68 9.16 -6.13
N GLY A 235 19.00 10.27 -5.91
CA GLY A 235 19.56 11.52 -5.39
C GLY A 235 18.91 11.85 -4.06
N ASN A 236 19.70 12.29 -3.08
CA ASN A 236 19.20 12.57 -1.73
C ASN A 236 19.25 14.06 -1.41
N GLY A 237 18.48 14.47 -0.39
CA GLY A 237 18.57 15.79 0.21
C GLY A 237 18.14 15.81 1.67
N TYR A 238 18.43 16.92 2.35
CA TYR A 238 18.01 17.15 3.74
C TYR A 238 17.50 18.59 3.92
N ILE A 239 16.37 18.72 4.61
CA ILE A 239 15.71 19.98 4.90
C ILE A 239 15.63 20.14 6.40
N ASP A 240 16.58 20.89 6.93
CA ASP A 240 16.76 21.12 8.38
C ASP A 240 15.51 21.67 9.06
N SER A 241 14.83 22.65 8.44
CA SER A 241 13.60 23.27 8.97
C SER A 241 12.41 22.33 9.03
N LEU A 242 12.47 21.20 8.33
CA LEU A 242 11.45 20.14 8.33
C LEU A 242 11.94 18.87 9.03
N ARG A 243 13.22 18.84 9.44
CA ARG A 243 13.89 17.67 10.03
C ARG A 243 13.68 16.44 9.17
N MET A 244 13.77 16.63 7.85
CA MET A 244 13.40 15.61 6.85
C MET A 244 14.55 15.40 5.88
N CYS A 245 15.00 14.15 5.73
CA CYS A 245 15.77 13.73 4.56
C CYS A 245 14.84 13.13 3.51
N TYR A 246 15.25 13.14 2.24
CA TYR A 246 14.45 12.59 1.16
C TYR A 246 15.31 11.99 0.05
N GLU A 247 14.68 11.17 -0.78
CA GLU A 247 15.23 10.62 -2.02
C GLU A 247 14.26 10.80 -3.20
N PHE A 248 14.82 10.88 -4.40
CA PHE A 248 14.13 10.86 -5.69
C PHE A 248 14.96 10.14 -6.76
N ASP A 249 14.30 9.72 -7.85
CA ASP A 249 14.98 9.15 -9.01
C ASP A 249 15.59 10.26 -9.89
N VAL A 250 16.91 10.21 -10.10
CA VAL A 250 17.62 11.18 -10.94
C VAL A 250 17.60 10.74 -12.41
N ASP A 251 17.99 9.50 -12.70
CA ASP A 251 18.25 9.04 -14.06
C ASP A 251 17.89 7.57 -14.35
N GLY A 252 17.16 6.92 -13.45
CA GLY A 252 16.81 5.52 -13.55
C GLY A 252 15.64 5.25 -14.51
N ASP A 253 14.43 5.72 -14.21
CA ASP A 253 13.23 5.59 -15.05
C ASP A 253 12.54 6.96 -15.28
N PRO A 254 13.19 7.95 -15.92
CA PRO A 254 12.64 9.30 -16.06
C PRO A 254 11.21 9.33 -16.61
N GLY A 255 10.30 9.97 -15.88
CA GLY A 255 8.87 10.08 -16.21
C GLY A 255 8.00 8.90 -15.72
N PHE A 256 8.59 7.83 -15.20
CA PHE A 256 7.89 6.66 -14.65
C PHE A 256 8.09 6.49 -13.13
N THR A 257 8.92 7.32 -12.52
CA THR A 257 9.32 7.35 -11.11
C THR A 257 9.29 8.79 -10.56
N ASP A 258 8.36 9.59 -11.06
CA ASP A 258 8.19 11.01 -10.68
C ASP A 258 7.56 11.14 -9.27
N SER A 259 8.27 10.62 -8.27
CA SER A 259 7.91 10.62 -6.86
C SER A 259 9.13 10.87 -5.96
N TYR A 260 8.83 11.26 -4.72
CA TYR A 260 9.80 11.42 -3.64
C TYR A 260 9.43 10.50 -2.48
N LEU A 261 10.44 10.05 -1.73
CA LEU A 261 10.28 9.53 -0.38
C LEU A 261 10.96 10.47 0.61
N GLY A 262 10.27 10.83 1.68
CA GLY A 262 10.80 11.58 2.81
C GLY A 262 10.78 10.74 4.08
N LEU A 263 11.83 10.88 4.90
CA LEU A 263 11.91 10.41 6.28
C LEU A 263 12.09 11.65 7.17
N ALA A 264 11.19 11.85 8.14
CA ALA A 264 11.26 12.96 9.08
C ALA A 264 11.16 12.50 10.54
N VAL A 265 11.72 13.29 11.46
CA VAL A 265 11.42 13.17 12.90
C VAL A 265 10.29 14.13 13.24
N LEU A 266 9.20 13.61 13.80
CA LEU A 266 8.03 14.40 14.20
C LEU A 266 8.16 14.93 15.63
N GLY A 267 8.68 14.11 16.54
CA GLY A 267 8.75 14.42 17.96
C GLY A 267 9.46 13.36 18.80
N SER A 268 9.66 13.68 20.07
CA SER A 268 10.21 12.77 21.07
C SER A 268 9.70 13.12 22.46
N ASP A 269 9.66 12.15 23.35
CA ASP A 269 9.37 12.34 24.77
C ASP A 269 10.38 11.55 25.61
N PRO A 270 11.10 12.18 26.56
CA PRO A 270 11.15 13.62 26.85
C PRO A 270 11.81 14.45 25.75
N ILE A 271 11.35 15.69 25.55
CA ILE A 271 12.03 16.67 24.70
C ILE A 271 13.42 17.00 25.28
N GLN A 272 14.47 16.89 24.45
CA GLN A 272 15.85 17.16 24.84
C GLN A 272 16.34 18.52 24.32
N TYR A 273 16.35 19.56 25.15
CA TYR A 273 16.84 20.87 24.71
C TYR A 273 18.37 21.01 24.71
N PHE A 274 18.95 21.34 23.55
CA PHE A 274 20.38 21.66 23.41
C PHE A 274 20.61 23.10 22.94
N GLY A 275 20.29 24.08 23.79
CA GLY A 275 20.43 25.51 23.47
C GLY A 275 19.28 26.35 24.00
N GLN A 276 19.03 27.53 23.40
CA GLN A 276 17.81 28.28 23.68
C GLN A 276 16.60 27.47 23.20
N LYS A 277 15.56 27.39 24.05
CA LYS A 277 14.28 26.78 23.70
C LYS A 277 13.76 27.42 22.40
N PRO A 278 13.38 26.64 21.37
CA PRO A 278 12.74 27.18 20.18
C PRO A 278 11.49 27.98 20.57
N ASP A 279 11.15 29.00 19.78
CA ASP A 279 10.03 29.92 20.00
C ASP A 279 8.64 29.28 19.74
N GLY A 280 8.52 27.96 19.94
CA GLY A 280 7.31 27.18 19.67
C GLY A 280 7.12 26.75 18.22
N THR A 281 8.05 27.10 17.31
CA THR A 281 7.96 26.71 15.88
C THR A 281 8.52 25.32 15.59
N ASP A 282 9.43 24.80 16.42
CA ASP A 282 10.08 23.48 16.29
C ASP A 282 9.56 22.53 17.38
N SER A 283 8.91 21.44 16.96
CA SER A 283 8.29 20.44 17.82
C SER A 283 9.26 19.59 18.63
N LEU A 284 10.52 19.53 18.22
CA LEU A 284 11.44 18.55 18.77
C LEU A 284 12.26 19.11 19.93
N GLY A 285 12.54 20.42 19.95
CA GLY A 285 13.47 21.01 20.92
C GLY A 285 14.88 20.39 20.91
N ALA A 286 15.10 19.34 20.13
CA ALA A 286 16.17 18.37 20.21
C ALA A 286 16.97 18.31 18.92
N ARG A 287 18.22 17.85 19.05
CA ARG A 287 19.15 17.80 17.95
C ARG A 287 18.79 16.64 17.04
N VAL A 288 18.27 16.96 15.85
CA VAL A 288 18.16 16.01 14.75
C VAL A 288 19.49 15.95 14.00
N VAL A 289 19.97 14.73 13.76
CA VAL A 289 21.23 14.43 13.11
C VAL A 289 20.93 13.66 11.82
N PHE A 290 21.30 14.26 10.69
CA PHE A 290 21.23 13.62 9.39
C PHE A 290 22.61 13.14 8.94
N ASN A 291 22.68 11.90 8.48
CA ASN A 291 23.87 11.32 7.85
C ASN A 291 23.49 10.54 6.59
N SER A 292 24.43 10.41 5.67
CA SER A 292 24.31 9.58 4.48
C SER A 292 25.68 9.04 4.08
N TRP A 293 25.69 7.85 3.50
CA TRP A 293 26.90 7.21 3.00
C TRP A 293 26.57 6.36 1.78
N GLN A 294 27.59 6.06 0.98
CA GLN A 294 27.43 5.21 -0.20
C GLN A 294 27.62 3.75 0.19
N PHE A 295 26.78 2.87 -0.36
CA PHE A 295 26.81 1.43 -0.11
C PHE A 295 28.23 0.84 -0.18
N ARG A 296 28.68 0.26 0.95
CA ARG A 296 30.00 -0.39 1.14
C ARG A 296 31.19 0.49 0.75
N ASN A 297 31.07 1.80 0.83
CA ASN A 297 32.16 2.69 0.49
C ASN A 297 33.22 2.67 1.60
N THR A 298 34.45 2.33 1.22
CA THR A 298 35.63 2.38 2.08
C THR A 298 36.74 3.25 1.50
N THR A 299 36.42 4.07 0.48
CA THR A 299 37.38 4.92 -0.24
C THR A 299 37.22 6.41 -0.04
N ASP A 300 35.99 6.90 0.16
CA ASP A 300 35.71 8.31 0.47
C ASP A 300 35.34 8.49 1.95
N PRO A 301 36.21 9.10 2.78
CA PRO A 301 35.97 9.29 4.21
C PRO A 301 34.69 10.05 4.57
N VAL A 302 34.18 10.88 3.64
CA VAL A 302 32.92 11.61 3.85
C VAL A 302 31.73 10.63 3.81
N TYR A 303 31.80 9.65 2.93
CA TYR A 303 30.71 8.71 2.63
C TYR A 303 31.03 7.26 3.03
N PHE A 304 31.93 7.03 4.00
CA PHE A 304 32.20 5.69 4.49
C PHE A 304 30.95 5.05 5.11
N SER A 305 30.73 3.78 4.76
CA SER A 305 29.81 2.89 5.50
C SER A 305 30.37 2.60 6.89
N PRO A 306 29.55 2.62 7.95
CA PRO A 306 29.99 2.26 9.30
C PRO A 306 30.09 0.73 9.46
N GLU A 307 31.25 0.24 9.91
CA GLU A 307 31.56 -1.20 9.98
C GLU A 307 31.46 -1.76 11.41
N ASN A 308 31.29 -0.92 12.43
CA ASN A 308 31.22 -1.33 13.84
C ASN A 308 30.44 -0.31 14.68
N ASP A 309 30.09 -0.68 15.91
CA ASP A 309 29.31 0.15 16.84
C ASP A 309 29.86 1.55 17.05
N ARG A 310 31.18 1.72 17.15
CA ARG A 310 31.77 3.05 17.29
C ARG A 310 31.45 3.92 16.08
N GLN A 311 31.67 3.40 14.88
CA GLN A 311 31.40 4.16 13.65
C GLN A 311 29.90 4.40 13.45
N ARG A 312 29.04 3.43 13.80
CA ARG A 312 27.57 3.58 13.76
C ARG A 312 27.12 4.68 14.72
N TYR A 313 27.62 4.66 15.96
CA TYR A 313 27.31 5.66 16.97
C TYR A 313 27.79 7.06 16.54
N GLU A 314 28.99 7.16 15.94
CA GLU A 314 29.50 8.41 15.36
C GLU A 314 28.55 8.94 14.26
N LYS A 315 28.01 8.07 13.39
CA LYS A 315 27.01 8.46 12.37
C LYS A 315 25.70 8.96 12.99
N MET A 316 25.25 8.37 14.11
CA MET A 316 24.06 8.81 14.84
C MET A 316 24.26 10.14 15.58
N ALA A 317 25.46 10.38 16.13
CA ALA A 317 25.74 11.52 16.98
C ALA A 317 26.31 12.75 16.23
N ALA A 318 26.95 12.54 15.08
CA ALA A 318 27.58 13.57 14.27
C ALA A 318 27.00 13.57 12.85
N GLY A 319 26.39 14.69 12.48
CA GLY A 319 25.74 14.84 11.18
C GLY A 319 26.74 15.07 10.05
N LEU A 320 26.30 14.74 8.84
CA LEU A 320 27.01 15.10 7.62
C LEU A 320 27.11 16.62 7.51
N SER A 321 28.28 17.11 7.07
CA SER A 321 28.52 18.55 6.86
C SER A 321 27.48 19.13 5.90
N ARG A 322 26.92 20.30 6.23
CA ARG A 322 25.98 21.02 5.33
C ARG A 322 26.57 21.35 3.96
N LEU A 323 27.90 21.41 3.85
CA LEU A 323 28.60 21.64 2.58
C LEU A 323 28.44 20.46 1.59
N GLU A 324 28.07 19.29 2.08
CA GLU A 324 27.89 18.09 1.26
C GLU A 324 26.46 17.92 0.73
N TYR A 325 25.48 18.67 1.25
CA TYR A 325 24.07 18.45 0.91
C TYR A 325 23.77 18.64 -0.58
N ASP A 326 24.46 19.58 -1.25
CA ASP A 326 24.30 19.77 -2.69
C ASP A 326 24.90 18.59 -3.50
N ASN A 327 25.94 17.93 -2.99
CA ASN A 327 26.56 16.77 -3.64
C ASN A 327 25.68 15.51 -3.58
N LEU A 328 24.76 15.44 -2.61
CA LEU A 328 23.86 14.29 -2.42
C LEU A 328 22.85 14.13 -3.56
N ARG A 329 22.56 15.19 -4.32
CA ARG A 329 21.63 15.14 -5.46
C ARG A 329 22.19 14.38 -6.67
N ALA A 330 23.50 14.15 -6.71
CA ALA A 330 24.10 13.35 -7.77
C ALA A 330 23.71 11.86 -7.63
N PRO A 331 23.43 11.15 -8.74
CA PRO A 331 22.94 9.77 -8.70
C PRO A 331 23.96 8.86 -8.03
N SER A 332 23.51 8.06 -7.06
CA SER A 332 24.33 7.10 -6.34
C SER A 332 23.46 6.01 -5.69
N ASN A 333 24.12 5.05 -5.07
CA ASN A 333 23.49 4.09 -4.16
C ASN A 333 23.85 4.51 -2.73
N ARG A 334 22.97 5.31 -2.10
CA ARG A 334 23.22 5.89 -0.78
C ARG A 334 22.13 5.50 0.19
N SER A 335 22.55 5.21 1.41
CA SER A 335 21.66 5.06 2.54
C SER A 335 21.58 6.38 3.31
N VAL A 336 20.50 6.56 4.06
CA VAL A 336 20.30 7.71 4.94
C VAL A 336 20.07 7.25 6.38
N LEU A 337 20.49 8.06 7.33
CA LEU A 337 20.24 7.87 8.75
C LEU A 337 19.76 9.20 9.34
N LEU A 338 18.60 9.17 9.99
CA LEU A 338 18.06 10.31 10.72
C LEU A 338 17.93 9.92 12.20
N SER A 339 18.63 10.64 13.08
CA SER A 339 18.70 10.33 14.51
C SER A 339 18.33 11.53 15.38
N THR A 340 17.83 11.28 16.58
CA THR A 340 17.62 12.29 17.63
C THR A 340 18.22 11.84 18.97
N GLY A 341 18.58 12.81 19.81
CA GLY A 341 19.26 12.61 21.09
C GLY A 341 20.38 13.64 21.31
N PRO A 342 21.27 13.44 22.29
CA PRO A 342 21.28 12.32 23.22
C PRO A 342 20.22 12.44 24.31
N PHE A 343 19.42 11.40 24.55
CA PHE A 343 18.69 11.26 25.81
C PHE A 343 19.71 10.91 26.89
N ARG A 344 19.94 11.84 27.81
CA ARG A 344 20.90 11.66 28.89
C ARG A 344 20.23 10.91 30.03
N ASP A 345 20.96 9.94 30.57
CA ASP A 345 20.59 9.25 31.81
C ASP A 345 19.26 8.47 31.77
N LEU A 346 19.11 7.52 30.82
CA LEU A 346 17.99 6.58 30.81
C LEU A 346 18.23 5.48 31.86
N GLU A 347 17.60 5.59 33.03
CA GLU A 347 17.78 4.65 34.16
C GLU A 347 17.06 3.30 33.92
N PRO A 348 17.41 2.24 34.67
CA PRO A 348 16.70 0.96 34.58
C PRO A 348 15.18 1.10 34.78
N GLY A 349 14.41 0.65 33.81
CA GLY A 349 12.95 0.70 33.78
C GLY A 349 12.37 1.98 33.16
N GLU A 350 13.19 2.97 32.84
CA GLU A 350 12.74 4.18 32.15
C GLU A 350 12.65 3.99 30.65
N SER A 351 11.80 4.81 30.02
CA SER A 351 11.56 4.79 28.59
C SER A 351 11.77 6.15 27.96
N THR A 352 12.15 6.16 26.69
CA THR A 352 12.09 7.33 25.81
C THR A 352 11.28 6.97 24.58
N ASN A 353 10.53 7.93 24.07
CA ASN A 353 9.73 7.83 22.87
C ASN A 353 10.31 8.68 21.74
N VAL A 354 10.37 8.15 20.52
CA VAL A 354 10.76 8.87 19.31
C VAL A 354 9.81 8.51 18.17
N VAL A 355 9.31 9.53 17.49
CA VAL A 355 8.34 9.37 16.41
C VAL A 355 8.92 9.86 15.09
N PHE A 356 8.86 8.99 14.09
CA PHE A 356 9.24 9.28 12.71
C PHE A 356 8.02 9.29 11.79
N ALA A 357 8.16 9.88 10.62
CA ALA A 357 7.22 9.73 9.52
C ALA A 357 7.94 9.32 8.23
N ILE A 358 7.36 8.35 7.54
CA ILE A 358 7.67 8.05 6.13
C ILE A 358 6.59 8.71 5.29
N VAL A 359 6.98 9.60 4.38
CA VAL A 359 6.05 10.35 3.52
C VAL A 359 6.46 10.13 2.07
N ALA A 360 5.55 9.62 1.24
CA ALA A 360 5.77 9.55 -0.20
C ALA A 360 4.90 10.58 -0.91
N ALA A 361 5.36 11.10 -2.04
CA ALA A 361 4.58 12.08 -2.79
C ALA A 361 4.94 12.09 -4.26
N LYS A 362 3.93 12.24 -5.12
CA LYS A 362 4.15 12.50 -6.54
C LYS A 362 4.81 13.87 -6.72
N LYS A 363 5.81 13.96 -7.58
CA LYS A 363 6.43 15.22 -7.99
C LYS A 363 5.36 16.18 -8.53
N TYR A 364 5.43 17.42 -8.09
CA TYR A 364 4.60 18.49 -8.66
C TYR A 364 5.26 19.08 -9.91
N GLY A 365 4.46 19.40 -10.93
CA GLY A 365 4.97 19.99 -12.17
C GLY A 365 5.50 18.98 -13.19
N ASN A 366 5.90 19.49 -14.37
CA ASN A 366 6.34 18.71 -15.53
C ASN A 366 7.86 18.81 -15.79
N ASP A 367 8.59 19.52 -14.94
CA ASP A 367 10.06 19.58 -14.96
C ASP A 367 10.68 18.20 -14.68
N PRO A 368 11.87 17.88 -15.22
CA PRO A 368 12.56 16.64 -14.90
C PRO A 368 12.74 16.45 -13.38
N THR A 369 12.47 15.24 -12.88
CA THR A 369 12.67 14.91 -11.45
C THR A 369 14.10 15.16 -10.99
N ALA A 370 15.08 14.96 -11.88
CA ALA A 370 16.50 15.26 -11.68
C ALA A 370 16.81 16.72 -11.28
N ASP A 371 15.94 17.68 -11.62
CA ASP A 371 16.16 19.10 -11.31
C ASP A 371 15.94 19.40 -9.82
N ASP A 372 15.17 18.57 -9.11
CA ASP A 372 14.93 18.64 -7.67
C ASP A 372 14.67 20.08 -7.16
N THR A 373 13.64 20.70 -7.71
CA THR A 373 13.25 22.08 -7.39
C THR A 373 12.35 22.15 -6.15
N ALA A 374 12.36 23.28 -5.43
CA ALA A 374 11.46 23.45 -4.28
C ALA A 374 9.96 23.33 -4.66
N PRO A 375 9.49 23.88 -5.81
CA PRO A 375 8.12 23.64 -6.26
C PRO A 375 7.81 22.17 -6.52
N SER A 376 8.74 21.38 -7.06
CA SER A 376 8.50 19.97 -7.39
C SER A 376 8.29 19.10 -6.15
N ARG A 377 8.84 19.50 -5.00
CA ARG A 377 8.65 18.88 -3.68
C ARG A 377 7.42 19.37 -2.90
N SER A 378 6.60 20.26 -3.45
CA SER A 378 5.45 20.85 -2.73
C SER A 378 4.46 19.82 -2.17
N ASN A 379 4.19 18.73 -2.90
CA ASN A 379 3.36 17.63 -2.40
C ASN A 379 3.99 16.88 -1.23
N LEU A 380 5.32 16.71 -1.22
CA LEU A 380 6.04 16.08 -0.12
C LEU A 380 5.93 16.94 1.15
N TYR A 381 6.08 18.26 1.02
CA TYR A 381 5.94 19.19 2.14
C TYR A 381 4.53 19.18 2.72
N ARG A 382 3.51 19.11 1.86
CA ARG A 382 2.11 19.00 2.28
C ARG A 382 1.83 17.68 3.01
N GLY A 383 2.35 16.56 2.50
CA GLY A 383 2.23 15.27 3.21
C GLY A 383 2.88 15.31 4.59
N LEU A 384 4.09 15.87 4.69
CA LEU A 384 4.77 16.02 5.97
C LEU A 384 4.04 16.97 6.93
N SER A 385 3.45 18.06 6.45
CA SER A 385 2.70 18.97 7.34
C SER A 385 1.51 18.28 7.98
N PHE A 386 0.81 17.40 7.25
CA PHE A 386 -0.28 16.60 7.84
C PHE A 386 0.23 15.50 8.78
N ALA A 387 1.35 14.85 8.47
CA ALA A 387 1.97 13.89 9.39
C ALA A 387 2.38 14.58 10.72
N GLN A 388 2.95 15.78 10.64
CA GLN A 388 3.27 16.59 11.82
C GLN A 388 2.01 17.01 12.58
N GLN A 389 0.98 17.48 11.88
CA GLN A 389 -0.30 17.86 12.50
C GLN A 389 -0.95 16.68 13.23
N ALA A 390 -0.92 15.48 12.63
CA ALA A 390 -1.39 14.28 13.29
C ALA A 390 -0.64 14.05 14.60
N TYR A 391 0.70 14.00 14.57
CA TYR A 391 1.51 13.80 15.77
C TYR A 391 1.29 14.87 16.85
N ASP A 392 1.21 16.14 16.44
CA ASP A 392 0.98 17.26 17.35
C ASP A 392 -0.36 17.07 18.07
N GLY A 393 -1.42 16.71 17.35
CA GLY A 393 -2.75 16.49 17.92
C GLY A 393 -3.23 17.71 18.70
N GLU A 394 -3.51 17.53 19.98
CA GLU A 394 -3.92 18.61 20.90
C GLU A 394 -2.78 19.55 21.31
N ASP A 395 -1.51 19.13 21.21
CA ASP A 395 -0.32 19.87 21.64
C ASP A 395 0.05 20.96 20.62
N LYS A 396 -0.69 22.08 20.65
CA LYS A 396 -0.62 23.14 19.63
C LYS A 396 0.73 23.86 19.65
N ASN A 397 1.37 23.94 20.81
CA ASN A 397 2.66 24.62 20.96
C ASN A 397 3.86 23.66 21.03
N ARG A 398 3.60 22.35 20.94
CA ARG A 398 4.58 21.26 20.80
C ARG A 398 5.55 21.18 21.98
N ASN A 399 5.03 21.27 23.20
CA ASN A 399 5.84 21.23 24.42
C ASN A 399 5.69 19.93 25.22
N ASN A 400 4.92 18.95 24.73
CA ASN A 400 4.52 17.71 25.41
C ASN A 400 3.74 17.92 26.73
N VAL A 401 3.10 19.07 26.91
CA VAL A 401 2.32 19.43 28.11
C VAL A 401 0.93 19.86 27.68
N LEU A 402 -0.09 19.36 28.39
CA LEU A 402 -1.47 19.76 28.16
C LEU A 402 -1.70 21.19 28.69
N ASP A 403 -1.88 22.16 27.79
CA ASP A 403 -2.16 23.55 28.14
C ASP A 403 -3.67 23.87 28.20
N PRO A 404 -4.09 24.95 28.88
CA PRO A 404 -5.50 25.35 28.94
C PRO A 404 -6.12 25.56 27.55
N GLY A 405 -7.14 24.76 27.22
CA GLY A 405 -7.85 24.81 25.92
C GLY A 405 -7.31 23.85 24.86
N GLU A 406 -6.37 22.97 25.23
CA GLU A 406 -5.90 21.87 24.37
C GLU A 406 -6.66 20.56 24.62
N ASP A 407 -7.21 20.35 25.82
CA ASP A 407 -7.99 19.15 26.20
C ASP A 407 -9.38 19.14 25.54
N LEU A 408 -9.49 18.60 24.32
CA LEU A 408 -10.74 18.59 23.55
C LEU A 408 -11.70 17.51 24.03
N ASN A 409 -11.18 16.40 24.57
CA ASN A 409 -11.97 15.24 24.99
C ASN A 409 -12.24 15.21 26.52
N GLY A 410 -11.55 16.02 27.32
CA GLY A 410 -11.72 16.14 28.77
C GLY A 410 -11.07 15.03 29.60
N ASP A 411 -10.11 14.28 29.04
CA ASP A 411 -9.45 13.15 29.71
C ASP A 411 -8.23 13.57 30.56
N GLY A 412 -7.79 14.82 30.43
CA GLY A 412 -6.66 15.38 31.17
C GLY A 412 -5.29 14.91 30.68
N LEU A 413 -5.19 14.35 29.47
CA LEU A 413 -3.95 13.96 28.78
C LEU A 413 -3.84 14.70 27.43
N VAL A 414 -2.62 14.76 26.88
CA VAL A 414 -2.42 15.25 25.52
C VAL A 414 -2.80 14.14 24.54
N THR A 415 -3.86 14.34 23.76
CA THR A 415 -4.24 13.40 22.70
C THR A 415 -3.41 13.67 21.44
N ARG A 416 -2.64 12.67 21.01
CA ARG A 416 -1.86 12.69 19.76
C ARG A 416 -2.55 11.90 18.66
N TYR A 417 -2.05 12.05 17.43
CA TYR A 417 -2.48 11.33 16.23
C TYR A 417 -3.90 11.66 15.77
N VAL A 418 -4.35 12.90 16.05
CA VAL A 418 -5.67 13.39 15.67
C VAL A 418 -5.56 14.20 14.38
N LEU A 419 -6.38 13.87 13.40
CA LEU A 419 -6.52 14.61 12.15
C LEU A 419 -7.96 15.13 12.04
N PRO A 420 -8.18 16.27 11.34
CA PRO A 420 -9.48 16.59 10.79
C PRO A 420 -9.98 15.38 10.00
N ALA A 421 -11.23 14.98 10.17
CA ALA A 421 -11.76 13.80 9.50
C ALA A 421 -12.85 14.23 8.51
N PRO A 422 -12.76 13.82 7.23
CA PRO A 422 -13.91 13.95 6.36
C PRO A 422 -15.10 13.16 6.91
N PRO A 423 -16.31 13.45 6.42
CA PRO A 423 -17.49 12.69 6.80
C PRO A 423 -17.29 11.19 6.58
N THR A 424 -17.91 10.39 7.44
CA THR A 424 -17.80 8.93 7.38
C THR A 424 -18.16 8.45 5.97
N ALA A 425 -17.28 7.65 5.35
CA ALA A 425 -17.54 7.12 4.02
C ALA A 425 -18.88 6.35 4.00
N PRO A 426 -19.76 6.59 3.01
CA PRO A 426 -21.06 5.95 2.98
C PRO A 426 -20.94 4.46 2.68
N SER A 427 -21.82 3.64 3.25
CA SER A 427 -21.94 2.24 2.84
C SER A 427 -22.44 2.21 1.40
N PHE A 428 -21.71 1.52 0.53
CA PHE A 428 -21.90 1.61 -0.92
C PHE A 428 -22.03 0.24 -1.58
N LYS A 429 -22.98 0.14 -2.51
CA LYS A 429 -23.23 -1.05 -3.34
C LYS A 429 -23.37 -0.67 -4.80
N ALA A 430 -22.65 -1.37 -5.67
CA ALA A 430 -22.80 -1.29 -7.11
C ALA A 430 -23.48 -2.57 -7.61
N VAL A 431 -24.49 -2.43 -8.48
CA VAL A 431 -25.21 -3.56 -9.08
C VAL A 431 -25.05 -3.48 -10.60
N PRO A 432 -24.18 -4.30 -11.21
CA PRO A 432 -24.05 -4.36 -12.65
C PRO A 432 -25.32 -4.95 -13.29
N GLY A 433 -25.67 -4.45 -14.48
CA GLY A 433 -26.74 -4.98 -15.31
C GLY A 433 -26.46 -4.76 -16.78
N ASN A 434 -27.45 -5.06 -17.62
CA ASN A 434 -27.26 -4.98 -19.07
C ASN A 434 -27.10 -3.51 -19.50
N GLN A 435 -25.91 -3.18 -20.03
CA GLN A 435 -25.51 -1.84 -20.47
C GLN A 435 -25.65 -0.75 -19.40
N LYS A 436 -25.64 -1.11 -18.11
CA LYS A 436 -25.82 -0.17 -17.02
C LYS A 436 -25.20 -0.66 -15.71
N VAL A 437 -24.98 0.27 -14.81
CA VAL A 437 -24.68 -0.01 -13.41
C VAL A 437 -25.60 0.83 -12.54
N THR A 438 -26.19 0.22 -11.51
CA THR A 438 -27.01 0.95 -10.52
C THR A 438 -26.27 1.02 -9.21
N LEU A 439 -26.10 2.24 -8.70
CA LEU A 439 -25.42 2.54 -7.46
C LEU A 439 -26.42 2.78 -6.35
N TYR A 440 -26.09 2.33 -5.14
CA TYR A 440 -26.85 2.56 -3.92
C TYR A 440 -25.90 2.96 -2.79
N TRP A 441 -26.29 3.95 -2.00
CA TRP A 441 -25.55 4.31 -0.78
C TRP A 441 -26.48 4.76 0.37
N ASP A 442 -25.99 4.63 1.60
CA ASP A 442 -26.70 5.04 2.82
C ASP A 442 -26.47 6.52 3.17
N GLU A 443 -27.07 6.99 4.26
CA GLU A 443 -26.98 8.38 4.73
C GLU A 443 -26.08 8.56 5.96
N ARG A 444 -25.22 7.59 6.30
CA ARG A 444 -24.43 7.64 7.55
C ARG A 444 -23.48 8.83 7.63
N ALA A 445 -23.03 9.32 6.48
CA ALA A 445 -22.15 10.47 6.38
C ALA A 445 -22.83 11.74 6.91
N GLU A 446 -24.15 11.87 6.78
CA GLU A 446 -24.90 13.06 7.22
C GLU A 446 -24.91 13.23 8.75
N ALA A 447 -24.56 12.19 9.51
CA ALA A 447 -24.51 12.24 10.96
C ALA A 447 -23.07 12.23 11.51
N SER A 448 -22.04 12.26 10.65
CA SER A 448 -20.65 12.27 11.10
C SER A 448 -20.31 13.57 11.82
N ILE A 449 -19.46 13.45 12.84
CA ILE A 449 -18.96 14.57 13.62
C ILE A 449 -17.45 14.63 13.38
N ASP A 450 -16.93 15.79 12.98
CA ASP A 450 -15.48 15.99 12.83
C ASP A 450 -14.80 15.93 14.22
N PRO A 451 -13.73 15.12 14.40
CA PRO A 451 -13.07 14.94 15.69
C PRO A 451 -12.39 16.19 16.26
N ILE A 452 -12.06 17.18 15.42
CA ILE A 452 -11.35 18.39 15.84
C ILE A 452 -12.33 19.50 16.20
N SER A 453 -13.34 19.74 15.35
CA SER A 453 -14.34 20.80 15.55
C SER A 453 -15.47 20.37 16.50
N GLY A 454 -15.78 19.07 16.56
CA GLY A 454 -16.94 18.55 17.27
C GLY A 454 -18.28 18.87 16.59
N GLU A 455 -18.25 19.37 15.34
CA GLU A 455 -19.44 19.75 14.58
C GLU A 455 -19.84 18.67 13.56
N GLN A 456 -21.13 18.65 13.20
CA GLN A 456 -21.62 17.90 12.02
C GLN A 456 -21.51 18.80 10.80
N ASP A 457 -20.44 18.64 10.03
CA ASP A 457 -20.04 19.51 8.93
C ASP A 457 -20.20 18.85 7.55
N PHE A 458 -20.94 17.75 7.46
CA PHE A 458 -21.30 17.10 6.19
C PHE A 458 -21.92 18.09 5.19
N GLU A 459 -21.45 18.06 3.95
CA GLU A 459 -21.93 18.91 2.87
C GLU A 459 -22.55 18.11 1.72
N GLY A 460 -21.95 16.98 1.31
CA GLY A 460 -22.45 16.27 0.14
C GLY A 460 -21.76 14.95 -0.18
N TYR A 461 -22.17 14.38 -1.31
CA TYR A 461 -21.64 13.16 -1.90
C TYR A 461 -21.05 13.41 -3.29
N ARG A 462 -19.94 12.75 -3.59
CA ARG A 462 -19.38 12.67 -4.95
C ARG A 462 -19.38 11.22 -5.44
N VAL A 463 -19.71 11.05 -6.72
CA VAL A 463 -19.77 9.75 -7.38
C VAL A 463 -18.70 9.71 -8.46
N TYR A 464 -17.85 8.70 -8.39
CA TYR A 464 -16.74 8.52 -9.34
C TYR A 464 -16.83 7.19 -10.08
N ARG A 465 -16.20 7.17 -11.26
CA ARG A 465 -16.00 5.97 -12.07
C ARG A 465 -14.66 6.02 -12.80
N THR A 466 -13.99 4.88 -12.98
CA THR A 466 -12.91 4.75 -13.97
C THR A 466 -13.45 4.72 -15.41
N ASN A 467 -12.57 4.91 -16.40
CA ASN A 467 -12.93 4.66 -17.80
C ASN A 467 -12.78 3.17 -18.15
N ALA A 468 -13.52 2.72 -19.17
CA ALA A 468 -13.39 1.36 -19.67
C ALA A 468 -11.96 1.10 -20.16
N GLY A 469 -11.39 -0.05 -19.79
CA GLY A 469 -10.03 -0.44 -20.18
C GLY A 469 -8.92 0.19 -19.35
N ASN A 470 -9.25 0.96 -18.32
CA ASN A 470 -8.27 1.53 -17.40
C ASN A 470 -7.42 0.46 -16.70
N ASP A 471 -8.00 -0.70 -16.46
CA ASP A 471 -7.36 -1.90 -15.89
C ASP A 471 -6.29 -2.52 -16.78
N LEU A 472 -6.26 -2.18 -18.08
CA LEU A 472 -5.31 -2.70 -19.05
C LEU A 472 -4.14 -1.74 -19.28
N ASP A 473 -4.20 -0.51 -18.78
CA ASP A 473 -3.09 0.43 -18.84
C ASP A 473 -2.10 0.14 -17.70
N PRO A 474 -0.88 -0.35 -18.00
CA PRO A 474 0.10 -0.70 -16.98
C PRO A 474 0.62 0.53 -16.20
N ASN A 475 0.33 1.75 -16.66
CA ASN A 475 0.70 2.98 -15.97
C ASN A 475 -0.46 3.56 -15.14
N SER A 476 -1.66 2.96 -15.24
CA SER A 476 -2.82 3.45 -14.53
C SER A 476 -2.80 3.02 -13.07
N VAL A 477 -2.85 3.99 -12.17
CA VAL A 477 -3.07 3.78 -10.74
C VAL A 477 -4.51 4.16 -10.40
N LEU A 478 -5.23 3.27 -9.72
CA LEU A 478 -6.64 3.43 -9.41
C LEU A 478 -6.97 4.76 -8.71
N SER A 479 -6.14 5.20 -7.75
CA SER A 479 -6.33 6.46 -7.01
C SER A 479 -6.41 7.70 -7.92
N THR A 480 -5.74 7.64 -9.08
CA THR A 480 -5.73 8.73 -10.08
C THR A 480 -6.63 8.48 -11.28
N ALA A 481 -7.20 7.28 -11.41
CA ALA A 481 -8.01 6.87 -12.55
C ALA A 481 -9.49 7.31 -12.46
N PHE A 482 -9.93 7.73 -11.29
CA PHE A 482 -11.32 8.13 -11.04
C PHE A 482 -11.69 9.42 -11.76
N VAL A 483 -12.81 9.38 -12.47
CA VAL A 483 -13.47 10.54 -13.09
C VAL A 483 -14.75 10.84 -12.31
N LEU A 484 -14.96 12.11 -11.95
CA LEU A 484 -16.19 12.57 -11.30
C LEU A 484 -17.35 12.48 -12.29
N ILE A 485 -18.42 11.79 -11.90
CA ILE A 485 -19.63 11.59 -12.73
C ILE A 485 -20.92 12.09 -12.07
N GLY A 486 -20.86 12.51 -10.82
CA GLY A 486 -21.96 13.17 -10.11
C GLY A 486 -21.48 13.81 -8.82
N GLU A 487 -22.05 14.96 -8.48
CA GLU A 487 -21.85 15.67 -7.21
C GLU A 487 -23.23 16.11 -6.72
N TYR A 488 -23.52 15.82 -5.46
CA TYR A 488 -24.79 16.09 -4.80
C TYR A 488 -24.50 16.72 -3.44
N ASP A 489 -24.97 17.93 -3.20
CA ASP A 489 -24.62 18.73 -2.03
C ASP A 489 -25.84 19.44 -1.44
N LEU A 490 -25.72 19.90 -0.19
CA LEU A 490 -26.79 20.58 0.51
C LEU A 490 -27.22 21.83 -0.29
N PRO A 491 -28.54 22.05 -0.47
CA PRO A 491 -29.01 23.24 -1.12
C PRO A 491 -29.05 24.41 -0.13
N ASP A 492 -29.01 25.63 -0.67
CA ASP A 492 -29.24 26.90 0.02
C ASP A 492 -28.14 27.29 1.05
N ASN A 493 -26.90 26.85 0.85
CA ASN A 493 -25.71 27.39 1.48
C ASN A 493 -24.77 27.89 0.37
N ASP A 494 -24.04 29.01 0.50
CA ASP A 494 -23.22 29.54 -0.62
C ASP A 494 -21.95 28.70 -0.92
N LEU A 495 -22.01 27.38 -0.72
CA LEU A 495 -20.94 26.40 -0.89
C LEU A 495 -21.20 25.53 -2.13
N PHE A 496 -20.12 25.15 -2.83
CA PHE A 496 -20.17 24.21 -3.95
C PHE A 496 -21.25 24.49 -5.02
N TYR A 497 -22.03 23.48 -5.43
CA TYR A 497 -22.94 23.54 -6.58
C TYR A 497 -24.43 23.65 -6.21
N ASN A 498 -24.80 23.42 -4.96
CA ASN A 498 -26.17 23.46 -4.43
C ASN A 498 -27.19 22.61 -5.21
N THR A 499 -26.79 21.42 -5.62
CA THR A 499 -27.59 20.55 -6.50
C THR A 499 -28.74 19.85 -5.77
N GLY A 500 -28.63 19.65 -4.46
CA GLY A 500 -29.58 18.91 -3.65
C GLY A 500 -29.64 17.41 -3.96
N PHE A 501 -30.22 16.65 -3.04
CA PHE A 501 -30.24 15.18 -3.16
C PHE A 501 -31.45 14.61 -3.92
N SER A 502 -32.40 15.45 -4.34
CA SER A 502 -33.69 14.99 -4.88
C SER A 502 -33.57 14.09 -6.12
N ALA A 503 -32.53 14.27 -6.94
CA ALA A 503 -32.29 13.48 -8.14
C ALA A 503 -31.87 12.03 -7.85
N VAL A 504 -31.34 11.77 -6.65
CA VAL A 504 -30.80 10.46 -6.24
C VAL A 504 -31.50 9.88 -5.01
N ARG A 505 -32.30 10.65 -4.28
CA ARG A 505 -33.00 10.18 -3.08
C ARG A 505 -34.13 9.23 -3.44
N LEU A 506 -34.14 8.07 -2.80
CA LEU A 506 -35.23 7.10 -2.90
C LEU A 506 -36.46 7.59 -2.11
N SER A 507 -37.65 7.27 -2.60
CA SER A 507 -38.90 7.52 -1.88
C SER A 507 -39.06 6.63 -0.64
N SER A 508 -38.37 5.49 -0.60
CA SER A 508 -38.30 4.59 0.55
C SER A 508 -36.95 3.87 0.54
N PRO A 509 -36.32 3.67 1.71
CA PRO A 509 -35.04 2.95 1.77
C PRO A 509 -35.15 1.52 1.24
N VAL A 510 -34.06 1.01 0.68
CA VAL A 510 -33.95 -0.37 0.18
C VAL A 510 -32.89 -1.12 0.98
N ARG A 511 -33.12 -2.42 1.21
CA ARG A 511 -32.14 -3.35 1.79
C ARG A 511 -31.89 -4.48 0.80
N PHE A 512 -30.69 -5.06 0.86
CA PHE A 512 -30.34 -6.24 0.06
C PHE A 512 -30.26 -7.47 0.94
N GLU A 513 -30.49 -8.64 0.36
CA GLU A 513 -30.35 -9.91 1.09
C GLU A 513 -28.93 -10.07 1.65
N GLY A 514 -28.84 -10.49 2.92
CA GLY A 514 -27.56 -10.63 3.63
C GLY A 514 -26.93 -9.31 4.08
N ASP A 515 -27.60 -8.18 3.90
CA ASP A 515 -27.08 -6.84 4.19
C ASP A 515 -28.07 -6.05 5.06
N ALA A 516 -27.62 -5.63 6.25
CA ALA A 516 -28.44 -4.87 7.19
C ALA A 516 -28.56 -3.38 6.84
N THR A 517 -27.76 -2.89 5.89
CA THR A 517 -27.69 -1.48 5.50
C THR A 517 -29.00 -1.00 4.87
N GLU A 518 -29.49 0.15 5.32
CA GLU A 518 -30.57 0.87 4.64
C GLU A 518 -30.01 1.85 3.62
N TYR A 519 -30.13 1.49 2.35
CA TYR A 519 -29.74 2.36 1.25
C TYR A 519 -30.84 3.38 0.96
N ARG A 520 -30.47 4.66 0.92
CA ARG A 520 -31.42 5.79 0.79
C ARG A 520 -31.24 6.57 -0.49
N TYR A 521 -30.10 6.40 -1.13
CA TYR A 521 -29.80 7.00 -2.41
C TYR A 521 -29.63 5.92 -3.48
N ARG A 522 -29.99 6.28 -4.71
CA ARG A 522 -29.90 5.45 -5.90
C ARG A 522 -29.52 6.30 -7.11
N MET A 523 -28.51 5.85 -7.87
CA MET A 523 -28.14 6.44 -9.15
C MET A 523 -28.03 5.36 -10.21
N GLU A 524 -28.75 5.50 -11.32
CA GLU A 524 -28.61 4.61 -12.48
C GLU A 524 -27.68 5.24 -13.52
N ILE A 525 -26.70 4.47 -13.98
CA ILE A 525 -25.67 4.93 -14.90
C ILE A 525 -25.81 4.10 -16.18
N PRO A 526 -26.52 4.62 -17.20
CA PRO A 526 -26.76 3.90 -18.45
C PRO A 526 -25.52 3.91 -19.35
N ASN A 527 -25.61 3.23 -20.50
CA ASN A 527 -24.60 3.22 -21.57
C ASN A 527 -23.23 2.70 -21.14
N GLN A 528 -23.19 1.77 -20.17
CA GLN A 528 -21.95 1.06 -19.85
C GLN A 528 -21.74 -0.06 -20.87
N LEU A 529 -20.49 -0.33 -21.23
CA LEU A 529 -20.18 -1.39 -22.20
C LEU A 529 -20.15 -2.74 -21.47
N ASN A 530 -20.92 -3.71 -21.95
CA ASN A 530 -20.86 -5.06 -21.38
C ASN A 530 -19.48 -5.70 -21.57
N GLY A 531 -19.07 -6.53 -20.62
CA GLY A 531 -17.78 -7.23 -20.65
C GLY A 531 -16.55 -6.37 -20.30
N TRP A 532 -16.70 -5.05 -20.23
CA TRP A 532 -15.66 -4.12 -19.77
C TRP A 532 -15.71 -3.93 -18.25
N GLN A 533 -14.53 -3.80 -17.64
CA GLN A 533 -14.41 -3.54 -16.21
C GLN A 533 -14.51 -2.04 -15.91
N TYR A 534 -15.25 -1.71 -14.86
CA TYR A 534 -15.34 -0.37 -14.28
C TYR A 534 -15.11 -0.46 -12.77
N VAL A 535 -14.60 0.61 -12.18
CA VAL A 535 -14.55 0.78 -10.73
C VAL A 535 -15.39 1.99 -10.36
N TYR A 536 -16.36 1.81 -9.48
CA TYR A 536 -17.19 2.88 -8.94
C TYR A 536 -16.90 3.11 -7.47
N THR A 537 -17.07 4.35 -7.01
CA THR A 537 -16.99 4.70 -5.60
C THR A 537 -17.90 5.90 -5.33
N VAL A 538 -18.43 5.97 -4.11
CA VAL A 538 -19.18 7.12 -3.61
C VAL A 538 -18.46 7.61 -2.36
N THR A 539 -18.13 8.88 -2.34
CA THR A 539 -17.48 9.55 -1.22
C THR A 539 -18.41 10.60 -0.64
N ALA A 540 -18.20 10.93 0.63
CA ALA A 540 -18.80 12.08 1.29
C ALA A 540 -17.74 13.17 1.51
N PHE A 541 -18.17 14.44 1.54
CA PHE A 541 -17.32 15.59 1.79
C PHE A 541 -18.00 16.60 2.72
N ASP A 542 -17.19 17.37 3.44
CA ASP A 542 -17.61 18.40 4.39
C ASP A 542 -17.50 19.82 3.81
N THR A 543 -17.90 20.81 4.60
CA THR A 543 -17.78 22.25 4.25
C THR A 543 -16.34 22.77 4.31
N GLY A 544 -15.43 22.04 4.95
CA GLY A 544 -14.13 22.51 5.42
C GLY A 544 -14.25 23.43 6.64
N ASP A 545 -13.10 23.87 7.15
CA ASP A 545 -13.00 24.80 8.28
C ASP A 545 -12.06 25.98 7.92
N PRO A 546 -12.63 27.10 7.43
CA PRO A 546 -11.85 28.29 7.10
C PRO A 546 -11.17 28.94 8.30
N VAL A 547 -11.66 28.75 9.53
CA VAL A 547 -11.07 29.32 10.75
C VAL A 547 -9.74 28.64 11.04
N ASN A 548 -9.68 27.33 10.86
CA ASN A 548 -8.47 26.52 11.01
C ASN A 548 -7.69 26.31 9.70
N ASN A 549 -8.06 27.03 8.62
CA ASN A 549 -7.45 26.93 7.29
C ASN A 549 -7.45 25.50 6.72
N VAL A 550 -8.48 24.73 7.04
CA VAL A 550 -8.74 23.40 6.50
C VAL A 550 -9.71 23.55 5.33
N GLN A 551 -9.28 23.12 4.16
CA GLN A 551 -10.18 23.03 3.00
C GLN A 551 -11.15 21.87 3.19
N SER A 552 -12.24 21.87 2.44
CA SER A 552 -13.18 20.74 2.42
C SER A 552 -12.46 19.41 2.21
N LEU A 553 -12.74 18.46 3.10
CA LEU A 553 -12.17 17.13 3.08
C LEU A 553 -13.18 16.16 2.48
N GLU A 554 -12.65 15.12 1.85
CA GLU A 554 -13.44 14.09 1.18
C GLU A 554 -12.96 12.71 1.66
N SER A 555 -13.90 11.84 2.01
CA SER A 555 -13.64 10.46 2.39
C SER A 555 -12.91 9.70 1.25
N SER A 556 -12.18 8.65 1.59
CA SER A 556 -11.33 7.94 0.62
C SER A 556 -12.11 7.37 -0.56
N ARG A 557 -11.64 7.64 -1.79
CA ARG A 557 -12.16 7.00 -3.01
C ARG A 557 -11.85 5.51 -3.05
N LEU A 558 -10.77 5.07 -2.39
CA LEU A 558 -10.33 3.68 -2.39
C LEU A 558 -11.11 2.81 -1.39
N GLN A 559 -11.51 3.36 -0.24
CA GLN A 559 -12.18 2.61 0.84
C GLN A 559 -13.41 1.83 0.36
N ASN A 560 -14.23 2.46 -0.49
CA ASN A 560 -15.45 1.87 -1.01
C ASN A 560 -15.43 1.62 -2.52
N ALA A 561 -14.24 1.50 -3.11
CA ALA A 561 -14.14 1.13 -4.52
C ALA A 561 -14.78 -0.25 -4.77
N ARG A 562 -15.69 -0.33 -5.76
CA ARG A 562 -16.32 -1.58 -6.21
C ARG A 562 -16.04 -1.80 -7.69
N ARG A 563 -15.34 -2.89 -7.99
CA ARG A 563 -15.08 -3.34 -9.36
C ARG A 563 -16.31 -4.09 -9.87
N VAL A 564 -16.80 -3.69 -11.03
CA VAL A 564 -17.98 -4.31 -11.66
C VAL A 564 -17.74 -4.54 -13.15
N ILE A 565 -18.36 -5.59 -13.69
CA ILE A 565 -18.46 -5.83 -15.13
C ILE A 565 -19.95 -5.88 -15.50
N PRO A 566 -20.46 -4.86 -16.21
CA PRO A 566 -21.82 -4.87 -16.77
C PRO A 566 -21.99 -6.00 -17.77
N GLY A 567 -23.22 -6.49 -17.89
CA GLY A 567 -23.54 -7.64 -18.73
C GLY A 567 -25.02 -8.00 -18.65
N THR A 568 -25.46 -8.93 -19.48
CA THR A 568 -26.81 -9.49 -19.36
C THR A 568 -27.03 -10.12 -17.97
N VAL A 569 -28.26 -10.01 -17.47
CA VAL A 569 -28.68 -10.60 -16.19
C VAL A 569 -29.56 -11.82 -16.46
N PRO A 570 -29.56 -12.84 -15.58
CA PRO A 570 -30.43 -13.99 -15.75
C PRO A 570 -31.88 -13.58 -15.42
N ASP A 571 -32.75 -13.56 -16.44
CA ASP A 571 -34.19 -13.32 -16.27
C ASP A 571 -34.97 -14.62 -16.47
N GLU A 572 -35.53 -15.15 -15.38
CA GLU A 572 -36.31 -16.39 -15.39
C GLU A 572 -37.65 -16.26 -16.16
N ASN A 573 -38.11 -15.03 -16.44
CA ASN A 573 -39.38 -14.79 -17.12
C ASN A 573 -39.24 -14.65 -18.64
N VAL A 574 -38.01 -14.69 -19.16
CA VAL A 574 -37.71 -14.51 -20.58
C VAL A 574 -37.02 -15.77 -21.10
N GLU A 575 -37.50 -16.29 -22.22
CA GLU A 575 -36.81 -17.38 -22.89
C GLU A 575 -35.43 -16.90 -23.34
N PHE A 576 -34.37 -17.52 -22.82
CA PHE A 576 -33.01 -17.06 -23.09
C PHE A 576 -32.59 -17.38 -24.52
N GLU A 577 -31.93 -16.42 -25.15
CA GLU A 577 -31.37 -16.50 -26.50
C GLU A 577 -29.89 -16.16 -26.40
N PRO A 578 -29.04 -17.18 -26.19
CA PRO A 578 -27.64 -16.94 -25.87
C PRO A 578 -26.86 -16.50 -27.11
N PHE A 579 -25.93 -15.59 -26.92
CA PHE A 579 -25.07 -15.08 -27.99
C PHE A 579 -23.63 -14.93 -27.51
N VAL A 580 -22.74 -14.67 -28.46
CA VAL A 580 -21.30 -14.56 -28.20
C VAL A 580 -20.79 -13.20 -28.63
N TYR A 581 -19.92 -12.58 -27.82
CA TYR A 581 -19.19 -11.39 -28.24
C TYR A 581 -17.74 -11.37 -27.72
N PRO A 582 -16.79 -10.80 -28.48
CA PRO A 582 -17.00 -10.25 -29.82
C PRO A 582 -17.21 -11.39 -30.83
N ASN A 583 -18.07 -11.17 -31.82
CA ASN A 583 -18.36 -12.15 -32.86
C ASN A 583 -18.51 -11.44 -34.22
N PRO A 584 -17.53 -11.55 -35.14
CA PRO A 584 -16.33 -12.38 -35.04
C PRO A 584 -15.34 -11.88 -33.97
N TYR A 585 -14.57 -12.81 -33.40
CA TYR A 585 -13.37 -12.49 -32.62
C TYR A 585 -12.18 -12.37 -33.59
N TYR A 586 -11.55 -11.20 -33.65
CA TYR A 586 -10.49 -10.86 -34.60
C TYR A 586 -9.14 -10.71 -33.90
N ALA A 587 -8.25 -11.70 -34.01
CA ALA A 587 -6.87 -11.77 -33.50
C ALA A 587 -6.73 -11.47 -32.00
N ASN A 588 -7.11 -10.26 -31.59
CA ASN A 588 -7.25 -9.77 -30.24
C ASN A 588 -8.49 -8.84 -30.12
N ALA A 589 -9.19 -8.91 -29.00
CA ALA A 589 -10.14 -7.89 -28.58
C ALA A 589 -9.41 -6.74 -27.86
N GLN A 590 -10.02 -5.55 -27.80
CA GLN A 590 -9.40 -4.41 -27.09
C GLN A 590 -9.30 -4.60 -25.58
N TRP A 591 -10.07 -5.55 -25.02
CA TRP A 591 -10.00 -5.89 -23.61
C TRP A 591 -9.07 -7.05 -23.29
N ASP A 592 -8.35 -7.58 -24.28
CA ASP A 592 -7.39 -8.67 -24.06
C ASP A 592 -6.10 -8.13 -23.44
N GLY A 593 -5.49 -8.95 -22.59
CA GLY A 593 -4.13 -8.75 -22.14
C GLY A 593 -3.09 -9.21 -23.16
N SER A 594 -1.84 -9.25 -22.72
CA SER A 594 -0.68 -9.58 -23.53
C SER A 594 -0.46 -11.09 -23.75
N GLY A 595 -0.95 -11.92 -22.84
CA GLY A 595 -0.80 -13.38 -22.83
C GLY A 595 -1.93 -14.14 -23.52
N GLU A 596 -1.68 -15.38 -23.95
CA GLU A 596 -2.69 -16.21 -24.62
C GLU A 596 -3.87 -16.57 -23.71
N ARG A 597 -3.63 -16.73 -22.41
CA ARG A 597 -4.65 -16.96 -21.37
C ARG A 597 -5.29 -15.68 -20.83
N GLU A 598 -4.81 -14.52 -21.29
CA GLU A 598 -5.32 -13.21 -20.93
C GLU A 598 -6.33 -12.70 -21.99
N ARG A 599 -6.95 -13.60 -22.76
CA ARG A 599 -7.96 -13.24 -23.75
C ARG A 599 -9.36 -13.40 -23.18
N LYS A 600 -10.33 -12.68 -23.74
CA LYS A 600 -11.73 -12.81 -23.34
C LYS A 600 -12.70 -12.78 -24.52
N LEU A 601 -13.54 -13.81 -24.55
CA LEU A 601 -14.78 -13.87 -25.32
C LEU A 601 -15.92 -14.27 -24.38
N TYR A 602 -17.05 -13.58 -24.46
CA TYR A 602 -18.19 -13.81 -23.58
C TYR A 602 -19.28 -14.61 -24.28
N PHE A 603 -19.84 -15.57 -23.56
CA PHE A 603 -21.17 -16.13 -23.79
C PHE A 603 -22.15 -15.34 -22.93
N ALA A 604 -23.20 -14.80 -23.53
CA ALA A 604 -24.13 -13.89 -22.87
C ALA A 604 -25.58 -14.34 -23.00
N ASN A 605 -26.45 -13.71 -22.22
CA ASN A 605 -27.86 -14.05 -22.03
C ASN A 605 -28.03 -15.48 -21.52
N LEU A 606 -27.27 -15.82 -20.48
CA LEU A 606 -27.27 -17.13 -19.83
C LEU A 606 -28.31 -17.18 -18.69
N PRO A 607 -28.94 -18.34 -18.45
CA PRO A 607 -29.73 -18.58 -17.24
C PRO A 607 -28.81 -18.64 -16.02
N LYS A 608 -29.39 -18.61 -14.80
CA LYS A 608 -28.63 -18.60 -13.53
C LYS A 608 -27.60 -19.72 -13.44
N ARG A 609 -27.93 -20.90 -13.96
CA ARG A 609 -27.11 -22.11 -13.90
C ARG A 609 -27.08 -22.75 -15.28
N ALA A 610 -25.91 -22.80 -15.89
CA ALA A 610 -25.79 -23.31 -17.26
C ALA A 610 -24.54 -24.15 -17.50
N GLU A 611 -24.61 -25.08 -18.45
CA GLU A 611 -23.43 -25.71 -19.04
C GLU A 611 -23.25 -25.25 -20.50
N ILE A 612 -22.09 -24.68 -20.76
CA ILE A 612 -21.69 -24.16 -22.07
C ILE A 612 -20.72 -25.15 -22.69
N ARG A 613 -21.01 -25.61 -23.90
CA ARG A 613 -20.13 -26.51 -24.66
C ARG A 613 -19.83 -25.94 -26.02
N VAL A 614 -18.55 -25.88 -26.39
CA VAL A 614 -18.06 -25.37 -27.67
C VAL A 614 -17.61 -26.54 -28.54
N TYR A 615 -17.97 -26.51 -29.82
CA TYR A 615 -17.65 -27.56 -30.79
C TYR A 615 -17.06 -26.99 -32.08
N THR A 616 -16.25 -27.80 -32.75
CA THR A 616 -15.89 -27.56 -34.15
C THR A 616 -17.11 -27.78 -35.06
N MET A 617 -17.04 -27.34 -36.32
CA MET A 617 -18.09 -27.66 -37.32
C MET A 617 -18.24 -29.16 -37.61
N ALA A 618 -17.22 -29.97 -37.29
CA ALA A 618 -17.28 -31.42 -37.40
C ALA A 618 -17.97 -32.09 -36.19
N GLY A 619 -18.26 -31.31 -35.13
CA GLY A 619 -18.90 -31.79 -33.90
C GLY A 619 -17.92 -32.24 -32.82
N ASP A 620 -16.62 -32.01 -32.98
CA ASP A 620 -15.64 -32.32 -31.94
C ASP A 620 -15.78 -31.33 -30.78
N LEU A 621 -15.81 -31.83 -29.54
CA LEU A 621 -15.85 -30.98 -28.34
C LEU A 621 -14.51 -30.28 -28.14
N VAL A 622 -14.57 -28.96 -27.94
CA VAL A 622 -13.41 -28.06 -27.82
C VAL A 622 -13.22 -27.61 -26.37
N ARG A 623 -14.32 -27.22 -25.71
CA ARG A 623 -14.33 -26.70 -24.34
C ARG A 623 -15.69 -26.99 -23.69
N SER A 624 -15.67 -27.41 -22.43
CA SER A 624 -16.84 -27.37 -21.55
C SER A 624 -16.63 -26.36 -20.42
N MET A 625 -17.65 -25.57 -20.11
CA MET A 625 -17.63 -24.55 -19.05
C MET A 625 -18.93 -24.62 -18.26
N ARG A 626 -18.82 -24.50 -16.94
CA ARG A 626 -19.97 -24.40 -16.06
C ARG A 626 -20.15 -22.95 -15.62
N HIS A 627 -21.34 -22.44 -15.83
CA HIS A 627 -21.75 -21.09 -15.46
C HIS A 627 -22.68 -21.13 -14.25
N GLU A 628 -22.39 -20.28 -13.26
CA GLU A 628 -23.25 -20.05 -12.11
C GLU A 628 -23.26 -18.53 -11.85
N ALA A 629 -24.45 -17.93 -11.81
CA ALA A 629 -24.63 -16.47 -11.66
C ALA A 629 -24.04 -15.95 -10.34
N ASP A 630 -24.19 -16.73 -9.28
CA ASP A 630 -23.84 -16.34 -7.90
C ASP A 630 -22.39 -16.70 -7.50
N GLY A 631 -21.59 -17.24 -8.43
CA GLY A 631 -20.19 -17.59 -8.13
C GLY A 631 -19.36 -18.06 -9.32
N GLN A 632 -18.07 -17.67 -9.31
CA GLN A 632 -16.98 -18.20 -10.15
C GLN A 632 -16.96 -17.88 -11.66
N SER A 633 -17.95 -17.15 -12.21
CA SER A 633 -18.05 -16.84 -13.65
C SER A 633 -16.92 -15.90 -14.17
N GLY A 634 -15.68 -16.35 -14.15
CA GLY A 634 -14.49 -15.58 -14.53
C GLY A 634 -13.21 -15.98 -13.78
N SER A 635 -13.33 -16.67 -12.63
CA SER A 635 -12.14 -17.16 -11.90
C SER A 635 -11.40 -18.30 -12.62
N ASP A 636 -11.98 -18.85 -13.69
CA ASP A 636 -11.46 -19.95 -14.49
C ASP A 636 -10.52 -19.50 -15.62
N ILE A 637 -10.24 -18.20 -15.76
CA ILE A 637 -9.30 -17.65 -16.75
C ILE A 637 -8.31 -16.65 -16.13
N ASP A 638 -7.09 -16.58 -16.69
CA ASP A 638 -5.99 -15.78 -16.14
C ASP A 638 -6.23 -14.27 -16.25
N TRP A 639 -7.09 -13.83 -17.17
CA TRP A 639 -7.42 -12.41 -17.32
C TRP A 639 -7.93 -11.82 -16.01
N PHE A 640 -8.86 -12.49 -15.34
CA PHE A 640 -9.39 -12.00 -14.07
C PHE A 640 -8.30 -12.01 -13.01
N ALA A 641 -7.52 -13.08 -12.88
CA ALA A 641 -6.44 -13.13 -11.89
C ALA A 641 -5.41 -11.99 -12.04
N ARG A 642 -5.17 -11.49 -13.27
CA ARG A 642 -4.21 -10.41 -13.52
C ARG A 642 -4.80 -9.01 -13.45
N TYR A 643 -5.99 -8.80 -14.01
CA TYR A 643 -6.57 -7.47 -14.21
C TYR A 643 -7.76 -7.18 -13.27
N SER A 644 -8.21 -8.19 -12.53
CA SER A 644 -9.36 -8.13 -11.64
C SER A 644 -8.97 -8.68 -10.27
N GLU A 645 -8.87 -7.79 -9.28
CA GLU A 645 -8.72 -8.24 -7.89
C GLU A 645 -9.88 -9.18 -7.50
N SER A 646 -9.66 -10.02 -6.49
CA SER A 646 -10.56 -11.14 -6.11
C SER A 646 -12.03 -10.81 -5.79
N SER A 647 -12.44 -9.53 -5.83
CA SER A 647 -13.74 -9.02 -5.40
C SER A 647 -14.59 -8.38 -6.51
N VAL A 648 -14.33 -8.69 -7.79
CA VAL A 648 -15.14 -8.16 -8.90
C VAL A 648 -16.58 -8.70 -8.89
N GLN A 649 -17.55 -7.81 -9.11
CA GLN A 649 -18.96 -8.16 -9.22
C GLN A 649 -19.39 -8.24 -10.68
N LEU A 650 -20.06 -9.33 -11.04
CA LEU A 650 -20.57 -9.58 -12.38
C LEU A 650 -22.09 -9.46 -12.39
N SER A 651 -22.66 -9.20 -13.56
CA SER A 651 -24.12 -9.16 -13.79
C SER A 651 -24.81 -10.52 -13.65
N GLY A 652 -24.05 -11.61 -13.73
CA GLY A 652 -24.50 -12.98 -13.47
C GLY A 652 -25.15 -13.71 -14.66
N GLY A 653 -25.32 -13.08 -15.82
CA GLY A 653 -25.88 -13.73 -17.03
C GLY A 653 -24.87 -13.91 -18.16
N GLU A 654 -23.58 -13.84 -17.86
CA GLU A 654 -22.49 -13.95 -18.84
C GLU A 654 -21.34 -14.81 -18.29
N HIS A 655 -20.62 -15.50 -19.19
CA HIS A 655 -19.43 -16.31 -18.86
C HIS A 655 -18.30 -16.03 -19.86
N ALA A 656 -17.10 -15.74 -19.35
CA ALA A 656 -15.93 -15.45 -20.17
C ALA A 656 -15.13 -16.72 -20.51
N TRP A 657 -14.53 -16.77 -21.69
CA TRP A 657 -13.63 -17.82 -22.14
C TRP A 657 -12.33 -17.24 -22.69
N ASP A 658 -11.21 -17.85 -22.32
CA ASP A 658 -9.85 -17.49 -22.75
C ASP A 658 -9.43 -18.05 -24.10
N LEU A 659 -10.36 -18.73 -24.81
CA LEU A 659 -10.12 -19.38 -26.10
C LEU A 659 -9.14 -20.57 -26.01
N ILE A 660 -8.91 -21.10 -24.80
CA ILE A 660 -8.13 -22.32 -24.55
C ILE A 660 -9.06 -23.53 -24.44
N THR A 661 -8.70 -24.60 -25.15
CA THR A 661 -9.43 -25.87 -25.16
C THR A 661 -9.25 -26.65 -23.86
N ASP A 662 -10.07 -27.68 -23.62
CA ASP A 662 -9.94 -28.59 -22.46
C ASP A 662 -8.58 -29.31 -22.40
N ASN A 663 -7.86 -29.37 -23.52
CA ASN A 663 -6.53 -29.99 -23.64
C ASN A 663 -5.38 -28.98 -23.52
N ASP A 664 -5.63 -27.78 -23.00
CA ASP A 664 -4.63 -26.71 -22.82
C ASP A 664 -3.96 -26.27 -24.13
N GLN A 665 -4.76 -26.20 -25.20
CA GLN A 665 -4.32 -25.72 -26.50
C GLN A 665 -5.12 -24.49 -26.92
N ALA A 666 -4.44 -23.52 -27.54
CA ALA A 666 -5.10 -22.36 -28.12
C ALA A 666 -5.95 -22.78 -29.33
N THR A 667 -7.18 -22.26 -29.41
CA THR A 667 -8.08 -22.54 -30.54
C THR A 667 -7.54 -22.03 -31.87
N ALA A 668 -7.94 -22.67 -32.97
CA ALA A 668 -7.59 -22.26 -34.32
C ALA A 668 -8.63 -21.31 -34.94
N THR A 669 -8.25 -20.59 -35.99
CA THR A 669 -9.19 -19.83 -36.83
C THR A 669 -10.27 -20.75 -37.39
N GLY A 670 -11.54 -20.37 -37.26
CA GLY A 670 -12.65 -21.17 -37.74
C GLY A 670 -14.04 -20.70 -37.28
N LEU A 671 -15.06 -21.34 -37.84
CA LEU A 671 -16.43 -21.26 -37.36
C LEU A 671 -16.64 -22.34 -36.29
N TYR A 672 -17.24 -21.96 -35.17
CA TYR A 672 -17.53 -22.84 -34.05
C TYR A 672 -19.03 -22.84 -33.75
N LEU A 673 -19.50 -23.96 -33.21
CA LEU A 673 -20.85 -24.10 -32.67
C LEU A 673 -20.76 -24.07 -31.14
N PHE A 674 -21.80 -23.56 -30.48
CA PHE A 674 -21.92 -23.71 -29.04
C PHE A 674 -23.33 -24.13 -28.65
N THR A 675 -23.43 -24.78 -27.50
CA THR A 675 -24.69 -25.10 -26.84
C THR A 675 -24.68 -24.52 -25.43
N VAL A 676 -25.82 -24.01 -25.00
CA VAL A 676 -26.08 -23.62 -23.61
C VAL A 676 -27.24 -24.47 -23.11
N GLU A 677 -26.96 -25.29 -22.10
CA GLU A 677 -27.94 -26.09 -21.39
C GLU A 677 -28.27 -25.40 -20.07
N ASP A 678 -29.53 -25.04 -19.87
CA ASP A 678 -30.05 -24.60 -18.58
C ASP A 678 -30.12 -25.81 -17.64
N LEU A 679 -29.37 -25.77 -16.54
CA LEU A 679 -29.27 -26.89 -15.60
C LEU A 679 -30.48 -27.04 -14.69
N ASP A 680 -31.34 -26.02 -14.59
CA ASP A 680 -32.54 -26.05 -13.77
C ASP A 680 -33.75 -26.55 -14.58
N THR A 681 -33.83 -26.22 -15.88
CA THR A 681 -34.95 -26.63 -16.77
C THR A 681 -34.61 -27.76 -17.74
N GLY A 682 -33.33 -27.99 -18.04
CA GLY A 682 -32.88 -28.92 -19.08
C GLY A 682 -33.02 -28.37 -20.51
N THR A 683 -33.38 -27.10 -20.67
CA THR A 683 -33.56 -26.46 -21.98
C THR A 683 -32.21 -26.24 -22.65
N ILE A 684 -32.06 -26.67 -23.90
CA ILE A 684 -30.82 -26.50 -24.67
C ILE A 684 -31.03 -25.53 -25.83
N LYS A 685 -30.25 -24.46 -25.84
CA LYS A 685 -30.13 -23.50 -26.95
C LYS A 685 -28.80 -23.70 -27.67
N ARG A 686 -28.75 -23.33 -28.95
CA ARG A 686 -27.57 -23.50 -29.80
C ARG A 686 -27.27 -22.22 -30.57
N GLY A 687 -26.00 -21.92 -30.76
CA GLY A 687 -25.56 -20.81 -31.58
C GLY A 687 -24.24 -21.09 -32.29
N LYS A 688 -23.71 -20.08 -32.97
CA LYS A 688 -22.45 -20.14 -33.70
C LYS A 688 -21.67 -18.84 -33.60
N PHE A 689 -20.36 -18.92 -33.69
CA PHE A 689 -19.47 -17.76 -33.65
C PHE A 689 -18.19 -18.04 -34.44
N VAL A 690 -17.49 -16.98 -34.82
CA VAL A 690 -16.29 -17.07 -35.66
C VAL A 690 -15.08 -16.55 -34.89
N ILE A 691 -13.97 -17.31 -34.96
CA ILE A 691 -12.64 -16.88 -34.51
C ILE A 691 -11.78 -16.68 -35.75
N ILE A 692 -11.12 -15.52 -35.86
CA ILE A 692 -10.19 -15.15 -36.92
C ILE A 692 -8.89 -14.74 -36.25
N LYS A 693 -7.94 -15.66 -36.08
CA LYS A 693 -6.59 -15.34 -35.55
C LYS A 693 -5.69 -14.69 -36.59
#